data_AF-A0A966MPG7-F1
#
_entry.id   AF-A0A966MPG7-F1
#
_cell.length_a   1.000
_cell.length_b   1.000
_cell.length_c   1.000
_cell.angle_alpha   90.00
_cell.angle_beta   90.00
_cell.angle_gamma   90.00
#
_symmetry.space_group_name_H-M   'P 1'
#
loop_
_entity.id
_entity.type
_entity.pdbx_description
1 polymer ?
#
loop_
_entity_poly.entity_id
_entity_poly.type
_entity_poly.pdbx_seq_one_letter_code
_entity_poly.pdbx_strand_id
1 'polypeptide(L)'
;MTPDNKFGGSFGPNEWLVDEMYEQYLKDPNSVDENWKVFFAGRNGTPKPSTPSTPPTPKREQETPAAPQTVRQAAQPLPTPAQPVPKPVKEISTPTAARVEPLRGVANRVVQSMEASLTVPTATSVRAIPAKLMIDNRTVINNHLKRARGGKVSFTHIIGYAMIKALRQMPEMNAFYTELEGKPAIGHPDHINLGIAIDLAKEDGSRQLLVPSIKGCEEMDFGQFWSTYESLVKKARKGTLTVEDFAGTTCSLTNPGTIGTVHSVPRLVQGQGLILGVGAMDYPAEFQGASEETIANLAISKVVTLTSTYDHRIIQGAQSGDFLRRIHDILLGADGFYEEIFAALRIPYVPIHWYADIKDDIEKNINKVARVQQLIDAYRTSGHLMADIDPLEYQQRTHPDLDIVNHGLTLWDLDREFVTGGFGGNSSMKLRTVLGVLRDSYCRSIGIEYMYIDSPEERKWIQSQVEVGAPFFPREEQLRILRKLNSAEAFESFLHTKFVGQKRFSLEGGESVIPLLDTIARYAAKAKLDEVCIGMPHRGRLNVLANVAGKSYGQIFQEFEGHYQENSVQGSGDVKYHLGTYGDFETESGEKTKIYLAANPSHLEAVNPVLEGIVRAKQDKKNVKNSYSVLPILIHGDAAFAGQGVVAETLNMSQLRGYKTGGTIHVVINNQVGFTTSPDSARSSRYSTDIAKLIQAPVFHVNGDDPEACVRVARVAFEYRQTFNKDVVIDMVCYRRRGHNEGDEP
;
A
#
# COMPACT_ATOMS: atom_id res chain seq x y z
N MET A 1 21.61 -25.69 23.89
CA MET A 1 23.07 -25.85 23.73
C MET A 1 23.41 -25.26 22.38
N THR A 2 24.07 -24.10 22.36
CA THR A 2 24.63 -23.48 21.15
C THR A 2 25.83 -24.30 20.67
N PRO A 3 26.03 -24.51 19.36
CA PRO A 3 27.24 -25.16 18.85
C PRO A 3 28.47 -24.29 19.14
N ASP A 4 29.59 -24.93 19.47
CA ASP A 4 30.86 -24.26 19.74
C ASP A 4 31.33 -23.45 18.51
N ASN A 5 31.44 -22.13 18.66
CA ASN A 5 31.90 -21.21 17.61
C ASN A 5 33.40 -21.43 17.35
N LYS A 6 33.74 -22.25 16.35
CA LYS A 6 35.13 -22.63 16.01
C LYS A 6 35.96 -21.48 15.45
N PHE A 7 35.32 -20.44 14.90
CA PHE A 7 36.02 -19.38 14.14
C PHE A 7 36.09 -18.02 14.87
N GLY A 8 35.50 -17.87 16.05
CA GLY A 8 35.63 -16.68 16.90
C GLY A 8 35.05 -15.38 16.32
N GLY A 9 34.31 -15.48 15.21
CA GLY A 9 33.53 -14.42 14.58
C GLY A 9 32.06 -14.86 14.45
N SER A 10 31.11 -13.91 14.45
CA SER A 10 29.69 -14.26 14.29
C SER A 10 29.33 -14.35 12.81
N PHE A 11 29.45 -15.55 12.23
CA PHE A 11 29.01 -15.83 10.86
C PHE A 11 27.51 -16.20 10.78
N GLY A 12 26.84 -16.28 11.93
CA GLY A 12 25.39 -16.46 12.00
C GLY A 12 24.90 -17.71 11.26
N PRO A 13 23.78 -17.64 10.52
CA PRO A 13 23.21 -18.79 9.79
C PRO A 13 24.14 -19.44 8.75
N ASN A 14 25.23 -18.77 8.37
CA ASN A 14 26.16 -19.22 7.34
C ASN A 14 27.41 -19.92 7.92
N GLU A 15 27.45 -20.20 9.23
CA GLU A 15 28.59 -20.84 9.90
C GLU A 15 28.92 -22.22 9.30
N TRP A 16 27.90 -22.98 8.90
CA TRP A 16 28.06 -24.28 8.25
C TRP A 16 28.83 -24.21 6.92
N LEU A 17 28.66 -23.11 6.16
CA LEU A 17 29.34 -22.91 4.88
C LEU A 17 30.82 -22.60 5.10
N VAL A 18 31.14 -21.86 6.17
CA VAL A 18 32.53 -21.54 6.54
C VAL A 18 33.25 -22.79 7.05
N ASP A 19 32.58 -23.66 7.80
CA ASP A 19 33.09 -24.98 8.18
C ASP A 19 33.40 -25.84 6.94
N GLU A 20 32.48 -25.89 5.97
CA GLU A 20 32.67 -26.65 4.73
C GLU A 20 33.84 -26.11 3.89
N MET A 21 33.96 -24.78 3.75
CA MET A 21 35.09 -24.14 3.08
C MET A 21 36.42 -24.39 3.79
N TYR A 22 36.42 -24.47 5.13
CA TYR A 22 37.62 -24.79 5.90
C TYR A 22 38.05 -26.25 5.69
N GLU A 23 37.10 -27.19 5.64
CA GLU A 23 37.39 -28.60 5.31
C GLU A 23 37.92 -28.77 3.89
N GLN A 24 37.42 -27.99 2.93
CA GLN A 24 37.93 -27.95 1.55
C GLN A 24 39.36 -27.37 1.52
N TYR A 25 39.61 -26.27 2.24
CA TYR A 25 40.94 -25.66 2.37
C TYR A 25 41.98 -26.62 2.97
N LEU A 26 41.61 -27.44 3.97
CA LEU A 26 42.51 -28.45 4.56
C LEU A 26 42.88 -29.56 3.57
N LYS A 27 42.01 -29.86 2.60
CA LYS A 27 42.26 -30.87 1.55
C LYS A 27 43.07 -30.29 0.38
N ASP A 28 42.72 -29.08 -0.06
CA ASP A 28 43.43 -28.32 -1.08
C ASP A 28 43.34 -26.81 -0.78
N PRO A 29 44.46 -26.14 -0.42
CA PRO A 29 44.48 -24.72 -0.15
C PRO A 29 44.02 -23.84 -1.32
N ASN A 30 44.05 -24.33 -2.56
CA ASN A 30 43.59 -23.59 -3.75
C ASN A 30 42.09 -23.72 -4.04
N SER A 31 41.36 -24.54 -3.26
CA SER A 31 39.92 -24.74 -3.42
C SER A 31 39.05 -23.56 -2.96
N VAL A 32 39.64 -22.57 -2.27
CA VAL A 32 38.96 -21.38 -1.76
C VAL A 32 39.65 -20.11 -2.26
N ASP A 33 38.89 -19.01 -2.36
CA ASP A 33 39.42 -17.72 -2.80
C ASP A 33 40.52 -17.17 -1.88
N GLU A 34 41.37 -16.29 -2.41
CA GLU A 34 42.59 -15.82 -1.75
C GLU A 34 42.34 -15.15 -0.39
N ASN A 35 41.21 -14.45 -0.24
CA ASN A 35 40.78 -13.86 1.03
C ASN A 35 40.51 -14.92 2.11
N TRP A 36 39.99 -16.09 1.70
CA TRP A 36 39.70 -17.22 2.61
C TRP A 36 40.96 -18.01 2.96
N LYS A 37 41.92 -18.12 2.04
CA LYS A 37 43.23 -18.72 2.34
C LYS A 37 43.96 -17.96 3.44
N VAL A 38 43.97 -16.63 3.35
CA VAL A 38 44.57 -15.75 4.37
C VAL A 38 43.85 -15.91 5.71
N PHE A 39 42.53 -16.02 5.70
CA PHE A 39 41.72 -16.22 6.91
C PHE A 39 42.00 -17.57 7.60
N PHE A 40 42.16 -18.66 6.83
CA PHE A 40 42.36 -20.01 7.37
C PHE A 40 43.83 -20.33 7.72
N ALA A 41 44.81 -19.73 7.05
CA ALA A 41 46.23 -19.97 7.29
C ALA A 41 46.71 -19.57 8.71
N GLY A 42 45.99 -18.67 9.40
CA GLY A 42 46.40 -18.10 10.68
C GLY A 42 46.17 -18.96 11.94
N ARG A 43 45.77 -20.25 11.84
CA ARG A 43 45.15 -20.96 12.99
C ARG A 43 45.65 -22.36 13.39
N ASN A 44 46.77 -22.84 12.86
CA ASN A 44 47.37 -24.10 13.32
C ASN A 44 48.06 -23.96 14.70
N GLY A 45 47.38 -24.27 15.81
CA GLY A 45 47.99 -24.57 17.12
C GLY A 45 47.38 -23.89 18.37
N THR A 46 47.06 -24.68 19.40
CA THR A 46 46.26 -24.48 20.65
C THR A 46 46.74 -23.45 21.73
N PRO A 47 45.91 -23.10 22.76
CA PRO A 47 45.61 -21.72 23.19
C PRO A 47 46.07 -21.30 24.61
N LYS A 48 46.03 -19.99 24.96
CA LYS A 48 45.75 -19.42 26.31
C LYS A 48 45.43 -17.88 26.27
N PRO A 49 44.79 -17.29 27.31
CA PRO A 49 43.74 -16.27 27.11
C PRO A 49 44.03 -14.87 27.70
N SER A 50 43.06 -13.98 27.42
CA SER A 50 42.75 -12.64 27.97
C SER A 50 43.19 -11.40 27.17
N THR A 51 42.16 -10.65 26.75
CA THR A 51 42.09 -9.30 26.15
C THR A 51 42.76 -8.20 26.98
N PRO A 52 42.83 -6.92 26.52
CA PRO A 52 42.76 -6.38 25.16
C PRO A 52 43.90 -5.38 24.85
N SER A 53 44.41 -5.32 23.62
CA SER A 53 44.94 -4.06 23.05
C SER A 53 45.42 -4.21 21.61
N THR A 54 45.02 -3.21 20.80
CA THR A 54 45.68 -2.67 19.60
C THR A 54 47.20 -2.78 19.60
N PRO A 55 47.83 -3.09 18.45
CA PRO A 55 48.87 -2.20 17.89
C PRO A 55 49.04 -2.36 16.34
N PRO A 56 50.09 -1.83 15.66
CA PRO A 56 50.64 -0.47 15.68
C PRO A 56 51.08 0.06 14.29
N THR A 57 51.42 1.35 14.28
CA THR A 57 52.28 2.08 13.34
C THR A 57 53.72 1.52 13.28
N PRO A 58 54.47 1.60 12.14
CA PRO A 58 55.90 1.28 12.13
C PRO A 58 56.77 2.43 12.63
N LYS A 59 57.81 2.05 13.40
CA LYS A 59 58.82 2.92 14.02
C LYS A 59 59.95 3.33 13.07
N ARG A 60 60.46 4.52 13.37
CA ARG A 60 61.74 5.12 12.97
C ARG A 60 62.81 4.72 13.99
N GLU A 61 64.07 4.56 13.57
CA GLU A 61 65.23 4.59 14.45
C GLU A 61 66.07 5.85 14.21
N GLN A 62 66.63 6.35 15.33
CA GLN A 62 67.30 7.63 15.54
C GLN A 62 68.82 7.47 15.41
N GLU A 63 69.52 8.58 15.16
CA GLU A 63 70.49 9.13 16.12
C GLU A 63 70.81 10.61 15.82
N THR A 64 71.25 11.32 16.85
CA THR A 64 71.40 12.78 17.05
C THR A 64 72.89 13.08 17.37
N PRO A 65 73.39 14.31 17.70
CA PRO A 65 72.89 15.69 17.55
C PRO A 65 73.98 16.73 17.12
N ALA A 66 73.57 18.02 17.09
CA ALA A 66 74.34 19.26 17.33
C ALA A 66 74.75 20.16 16.14
N ALA A 67 74.40 21.45 16.26
CA ALA A 67 74.78 22.62 15.45
C ALA A 67 76.24 23.08 15.80
N PRO A 68 76.87 24.13 15.19
CA PRO A 68 76.33 25.21 14.33
C PRO A 68 77.21 25.73 13.14
N GLN A 69 76.60 26.58 12.30
CA GLN A 69 77.17 27.66 11.45
C GLN A 69 78.32 27.38 10.45
N THR A 70 78.10 27.71 9.17
CA THR A 70 79.06 28.51 8.36
C THR A 70 78.45 29.02 7.05
N VAL A 71 78.84 30.24 6.70
CA VAL A 71 78.43 31.05 5.54
C VAL A 71 78.97 30.46 4.24
N ARG A 72 78.14 30.35 3.19
CA ARG A 72 78.59 30.44 1.79
C ARG A 72 77.60 31.22 0.92
N GLN A 73 78.11 32.28 0.32
CA GLN A 73 77.47 33.07 -0.72
C GLN A 73 77.39 32.31 -2.06
N ALA A 74 76.25 32.51 -2.71
CA ALA A 74 76.02 32.74 -4.14
C ALA A 74 76.54 31.75 -5.20
N ALA A 75 75.60 31.04 -5.82
CA ALA A 75 75.53 30.88 -7.26
C ALA A 75 74.07 31.05 -7.69
N GLN A 76 73.81 31.95 -8.66
CA GLN A 76 72.50 32.26 -9.20
C GLN A 76 71.93 31.09 -10.04
N PRO A 77 70.66 30.72 -9.87
CA PRO A 77 69.92 29.94 -10.86
C PRO A 77 69.11 30.82 -11.81
N LEU A 78 69.15 30.44 -13.09
CA LEU A 78 68.37 30.95 -14.23
C LEU A 78 66.84 30.91 -13.99
N PRO A 79 66.06 31.75 -14.70
CA PRO A 79 64.64 31.99 -14.40
C PRO A 79 63.72 30.83 -14.78
N THR A 80 62.93 30.38 -13.80
CA THR A 80 61.77 29.50 -13.97
C THR A 80 60.57 30.28 -14.54
N PRO A 81 59.75 29.71 -15.44
CA PRO A 81 58.56 30.37 -15.97
C PRO A 81 57.53 30.75 -14.91
N ALA A 82 56.93 31.92 -15.14
CA ALA A 82 56.10 32.70 -14.25
C ALA A 82 54.96 31.93 -13.55
N GLN A 83 54.82 32.19 -12.25
CA GLN A 83 53.54 32.09 -11.54
C GLN A 83 52.49 32.95 -12.27
N PRO A 84 51.24 32.50 -12.42
CA PRO A 84 50.19 33.33 -12.98
C PRO A 84 49.95 34.53 -12.05
N VAL A 85 50.20 35.71 -12.59
CA VAL A 85 49.84 37.00 -11.99
C VAL A 85 48.33 36.98 -11.69
N PRO A 86 47.87 37.31 -10.47
CA PRO A 86 46.45 37.45 -10.21
C PRO A 86 45.91 38.57 -11.11
N LYS A 87 45.00 38.24 -12.02
CA LYS A 87 44.31 39.24 -12.83
C LYS A 87 43.56 40.19 -11.88
N PRO A 88 43.63 41.51 -12.10
CA PRO A 88 42.90 42.47 -11.26
C PRO A 88 41.40 42.16 -11.36
N VAL A 89 40.78 41.98 -10.21
CA VAL A 89 39.32 41.92 -10.08
C VAL A 89 38.81 43.28 -10.57
N LYS A 90 37.92 43.29 -11.58
CA LYS A 90 37.16 44.50 -11.91
C LYS A 90 36.27 44.79 -10.71
N GLU A 91 36.65 45.75 -9.88
CA GLU A 91 35.78 46.30 -8.84
C GLU A 91 34.59 46.98 -9.54
N ILE A 92 33.42 46.35 -9.41
CA ILE A 92 32.15 46.98 -9.74
C ILE A 92 31.88 47.99 -8.62
N SER A 93 31.91 49.27 -8.94
CA SER A 93 31.56 50.36 -8.03
C SER A 93 30.06 50.33 -7.70
N THR A 94 29.71 49.62 -6.64
CA THR A 94 28.39 49.65 -5.97
C THR A 94 28.60 49.71 -4.45
N PRO A 95 27.64 50.24 -3.65
CA PRO A 95 27.94 50.92 -2.40
C PRO A 95 28.60 49.99 -1.37
N THR A 96 29.60 50.53 -0.67
CA THR A 96 30.41 49.94 0.40
C THR A 96 29.86 48.63 0.98
N ALA A 97 30.30 47.50 0.42
CA ALA A 97 29.97 46.18 0.97
C ALA A 97 30.76 45.97 2.27
N ALA A 98 30.08 45.80 3.40
CA ALA A 98 30.72 45.60 4.71
C ALA A 98 31.53 44.28 4.81
N ARG A 99 31.27 43.31 3.91
CA ARG A 99 31.99 42.04 3.82
C ARG A 99 31.88 41.46 2.41
N VAL A 100 32.96 40.84 1.93
CA VAL A 100 32.99 40.06 0.67
C VAL A 100 33.52 38.66 1.01
N GLU A 101 32.83 37.63 0.51
CA GLU A 101 33.25 36.24 0.67
C GLU A 101 33.39 35.56 -0.71
N PRO A 102 34.44 34.75 -0.92
CA PRO A 102 34.59 34.02 -2.18
C PRO A 102 33.57 32.89 -2.29
N LEU A 103 32.82 32.84 -3.39
CA LEU A 103 31.99 31.68 -3.73
C LEU A 103 32.89 30.49 -4.06
N ARG A 104 32.70 29.37 -3.37
CA ARG A 104 33.49 28.13 -3.54
C ARG A 104 32.58 26.93 -3.79
N GLY A 105 33.15 25.85 -4.33
CA GLY A 105 32.45 24.58 -4.55
C GLY A 105 31.21 24.74 -5.44
N VAL A 106 30.05 24.28 -4.96
CA VAL A 106 28.78 24.30 -5.72
C VAL A 106 28.36 25.72 -6.11
N ALA A 107 28.54 26.70 -5.22
CA ALA A 107 28.14 28.08 -5.50
C ALA A 107 28.93 28.67 -6.69
N ASN A 108 30.23 28.35 -6.80
CA ASN A 108 31.04 28.78 -7.94
C ASN A 108 30.62 28.07 -9.25
N ARG A 109 30.20 26.80 -9.19
CA ARG A 109 29.66 26.10 -10.37
C ARG A 109 28.33 26.70 -10.82
N VAL A 110 27.48 27.15 -9.90
CA VAL A 110 26.25 27.88 -10.23
C VAL A 110 26.60 29.16 -10.99
N VAL A 111 27.61 29.92 -10.55
CA VAL A 111 28.08 31.11 -11.29
C VAL A 111 28.49 30.76 -12.71
N GLN A 112 29.34 29.75 -12.91
CA GLN A 112 29.77 29.30 -14.24
C GLN A 112 28.59 28.91 -15.13
N SER A 113 27.61 28.18 -14.58
CA SER A 113 26.39 27.79 -15.30
C SER A 113 25.52 29.00 -15.65
N MET A 114 25.37 29.98 -14.75
CA MET A 114 24.61 31.19 -14.99
C MET A 114 25.29 32.10 -16.03
N GLU A 115 26.61 32.25 -15.99
CA GLU A 115 27.38 32.97 -17.02
C GLU A 115 27.24 32.30 -18.39
N ALA A 116 27.32 30.98 -18.47
CA ALA A 116 27.10 30.24 -19.72
C ALA A 116 25.67 30.45 -20.27
N SER A 117 24.67 30.52 -19.38
CA SER A 117 23.27 30.75 -19.77
C SER A 117 23.05 32.09 -20.49
N LEU A 118 23.95 33.07 -20.35
CA LEU A 118 23.85 34.38 -21.02
C LEU A 118 23.82 34.28 -22.55
N THR A 119 24.40 33.20 -23.08
CA THR A 119 24.49 32.93 -24.52
C THR A 119 23.25 32.26 -25.11
N VAL A 120 22.30 31.81 -24.28
CA VAL A 120 21.09 31.11 -24.72
C VAL A 120 19.96 32.14 -24.89
N PRO A 121 19.54 32.46 -26.13
CA PRO A 121 18.41 33.35 -26.37
C PRO A 121 17.10 32.62 -26.05
N THR A 122 16.53 32.93 -24.88
CA THR A 122 15.31 32.30 -24.42
C THR A 122 14.07 33.11 -24.75
N ALA A 123 12.99 32.42 -25.10
CA ALA A 123 11.64 32.96 -25.09
C ALA A 123 10.77 32.16 -24.11
N THR A 124 9.63 32.74 -23.71
CA THR A 124 8.75 32.11 -22.72
C THR A 124 7.29 32.16 -23.16
N SER A 125 6.65 31.01 -23.16
CA SER A 125 5.19 30.88 -23.29
C SER A 125 4.58 30.63 -21.92
N VAL A 126 3.38 31.14 -21.69
CA VAL A 126 2.66 31.04 -20.42
C VAL A 126 1.24 30.54 -20.67
N ARG A 127 0.76 29.62 -19.83
CA ARG A 127 -0.63 29.15 -19.87
C ARG A 127 -1.15 28.92 -18.45
N ALA A 128 -2.32 29.48 -18.15
CA ALA A 128 -3.07 29.14 -16.95
C ALA A 128 -3.90 27.86 -17.20
N ILE A 129 -3.83 26.90 -16.28
CA ILE A 129 -4.48 25.60 -16.41
C ILE A 129 -5.36 25.36 -15.18
N PRO A 130 -6.63 24.93 -15.34
CA PRO A 130 -7.48 24.57 -14.22
C PRO A 130 -6.89 23.37 -13.46
N ALA A 131 -6.79 23.48 -12.14
CA ALA A 131 -6.21 22.46 -11.28
C ALA A 131 -7.25 21.56 -10.60
N LYS A 132 -8.57 21.81 -10.74
CA LYS A 132 -9.63 21.09 -10.02
C LYS A 132 -9.53 19.57 -10.17
N LEU A 133 -9.46 19.06 -11.41
CA LEU A 133 -9.38 17.61 -11.65
C LEU A 133 -8.12 16.99 -11.02
N MET A 134 -6.98 17.66 -11.20
CA MET A 134 -5.70 17.24 -10.62
C MET A 134 -5.75 17.21 -9.09
N ILE A 135 -6.35 18.21 -8.44
CA ILE A 135 -6.55 18.27 -6.98
C ILE A 135 -7.42 17.10 -6.52
N ASP A 136 -8.52 16.85 -7.21
CA ASP A 136 -9.50 15.83 -6.84
C ASP A 136 -8.94 14.42 -6.99
N ASN A 137 -8.35 14.11 -8.15
CA ASN A 137 -7.69 12.81 -8.37
C ASN A 137 -6.51 12.60 -7.43
N ARG A 138 -5.69 13.63 -7.17
CA ARG A 138 -4.61 13.54 -6.18
C ARG A 138 -5.14 13.24 -4.77
N THR A 139 -6.31 13.76 -4.42
CA THR A 139 -6.95 13.49 -3.13
C THR A 139 -7.38 12.02 -3.06
N VAL A 140 -8.00 11.49 -4.12
CA VAL A 140 -8.36 10.06 -4.22
C VAL A 140 -7.13 9.17 -4.11
N ILE A 141 -6.07 9.47 -4.88
CA ILE A 141 -4.80 8.74 -4.87
C ILE A 141 -4.20 8.70 -3.45
N ASN A 142 -4.05 9.85 -2.81
CA ASN A 142 -3.43 9.92 -1.49
C ASN A 142 -4.29 9.28 -0.39
N ASN A 143 -5.62 9.34 -0.50
CA ASN A 143 -6.51 8.64 0.42
C ASN A 143 -6.38 7.13 0.31
N HIS A 144 -6.17 6.60 -0.90
CA HIS A 144 -5.87 5.18 -1.11
C HIS A 144 -4.48 4.82 -0.56
N LEU A 145 -3.43 5.56 -0.93
CA LEU A 145 -2.06 5.30 -0.47
C LEU A 145 -1.91 5.34 1.05
N LYS A 146 -2.60 6.26 1.73
CA LYS A 146 -2.59 6.36 3.20
C LYS A 146 -3.07 5.07 3.89
N ARG A 147 -3.91 4.27 3.22
CA ARG A 147 -4.47 3.02 3.76
C ARG A 147 -3.71 1.78 3.30
N ALA A 148 -3.18 1.83 2.09
CA ALA A 148 -2.39 0.75 1.52
C ALA A 148 -0.95 0.81 2.05
N ARG A 149 0.04 0.76 1.15
CA ARG A 149 1.48 0.65 1.47
C ARG A 149 2.13 1.98 1.90
N GLY A 150 1.35 3.03 2.10
CA GLY A 150 1.85 4.37 2.42
C GLY A 150 2.37 5.14 1.21
N GLY A 151 3.05 6.27 1.48
CA GLY A 151 3.54 7.19 0.45
C GLY A 151 2.59 8.35 0.17
N LYS A 152 3.07 9.33 -0.61
CA LYS A 152 2.31 10.52 -0.98
C LYS A 152 2.67 10.97 -2.39
N VAL A 153 1.65 11.13 -3.23
CA VAL A 153 1.80 11.75 -4.55
C VAL A 153 1.69 13.27 -4.42
N SER A 154 2.68 13.98 -4.96
CA SER A 154 2.72 15.44 -5.02
C SER A 154 2.14 15.93 -6.36
N PHE A 155 1.77 17.22 -6.43
CA PHE A 155 1.40 17.84 -7.71
C PHE A 155 2.57 17.83 -8.70
N THR A 156 3.81 17.94 -8.22
CA THR A 156 5.01 17.86 -9.05
C THR A 156 5.13 16.49 -9.73
N HIS A 157 4.73 15.39 -9.06
CA HIS A 157 4.74 14.07 -9.70
C HIS A 157 3.76 14.03 -10.88
N ILE A 158 2.53 14.53 -10.67
CA ILE A 158 1.50 14.53 -11.71
C ILE A 158 1.90 15.43 -12.89
N ILE A 159 2.36 16.66 -12.61
CA ILE A 159 2.77 17.60 -13.66
C ILE A 159 4.03 17.12 -14.38
N GLY A 160 5.01 16.55 -13.66
CA GLY A 160 6.21 15.97 -14.26
C GLY A 160 5.88 14.79 -15.18
N TYR A 161 4.95 13.93 -14.78
CA TYR A 161 4.50 12.84 -15.64
C TYR A 161 3.69 13.33 -16.84
N ALA A 162 2.84 14.35 -16.67
CA ALA A 162 2.15 15.00 -17.78
C ALA A 162 3.14 15.63 -18.78
N MET A 163 4.22 16.23 -18.29
CA MET A 163 5.32 16.75 -19.12
C MET A 163 6.01 15.63 -19.90
N ILE A 164 6.31 14.49 -19.27
CA ILE A 164 6.90 13.32 -19.95
C ILE A 164 5.96 12.83 -21.05
N LYS A 165 4.67 12.67 -20.77
CA LYS A 165 3.67 12.22 -21.75
C LYS A 165 3.53 13.21 -22.91
N ALA A 166 3.58 14.53 -22.64
CA ALA A 166 3.60 15.55 -23.67
C ALA A 166 4.89 15.50 -24.52
N LEU A 167 6.06 15.26 -23.90
CA LEU A 167 7.33 15.11 -24.62
C LEU A 167 7.38 13.88 -25.52
N ARG A 168 6.74 12.77 -25.11
CA ARG A 168 6.56 11.59 -25.99
C ARG A 168 5.79 11.94 -27.28
N GLN A 169 4.86 12.89 -27.20
CA GLN A 169 4.06 13.35 -28.34
C GLN A 169 4.72 14.50 -29.13
N MET A 170 5.62 15.26 -28.50
CA MET A 170 6.33 16.40 -29.07
C MET A 170 7.84 16.29 -28.80
N PRO A 171 8.53 15.33 -29.43
CA PRO A 171 9.95 15.07 -29.18
C PRO A 171 10.86 16.27 -29.51
N GLU A 172 10.41 17.18 -30.39
CA GLU A 172 11.10 18.43 -30.70
C GLU A 172 11.29 19.34 -29.48
N MET A 173 10.43 19.24 -28.47
CA MET A 173 10.54 20.00 -27.21
C MET A 173 11.65 19.45 -26.29
N ASN A 174 12.20 18.26 -26.58
CA ASN A 174 13.33 17.67 -25.89
C ASN A 174 14.68 17.97 -26.56
N ALA A 175 14.69 18.64 -27.72
CA ALA A 175 15.90 18.96 -28.48
C ALA A 175 16.74 20.06 -27.80
N PHE A 176 18.01 20.18 -28.16
CA PHE A 176 18.89 21.25 -27.66
C PHE A 176 19.74 21.86 -28.79
N TYR A 177 20.12 23.13 -28.64
CA TYR A 177 21.03 23.78 -29.58
C TYR A 177 22.47 23.26 -29.41
N THR A 178 23.13 22.95 -30.52
CA THR A 178 24.55 22.58 -30.56
C THR A 178 25.20 23.15 -31.83
N GLU A 179 26.48 22.87 -32.00
CA GLU A 179 27.20 23.15 -33.24
C GLU A 179 27.80 21.86 -33.79
N LEU A 180 27.65 21.65 -35.10
CA LEU A 180 28.28 20.56 -35.84
C LEU A 180 29.25 21.19 -36.83
N GLU A 181 30.54 20.90 -36.70
CA GLU A 181 31.60 21.47 -37.55
C GLU A 181 31.59 23.02 -37.58
N GLY A 182 31.31 23.65 -36.44
CA GLY A 182 31.24 25.11 -36.31
C GLY A 182 30.00 25.76 -36.94
N LYS A 183 29.01 24.97 -37.36
CA LYS A 183 27.72 25.46 -37.86
C LYS A 183 26.61 25.19 -36.84
N PRO A 184 25.64 26.11 -36.68
CA PRO A 184 24.45 25.89 -35.87
C PRO A 184 23.76 24.57 -36.23
N ALA A 185 23.46 23.75 -35.22
CA ALA A 185 22.85 22.45 -35.36
C ALA A 185 21.85 22.17 -34.22
N ILE A 186 20.96 21.22 -34.44
CA ILE A 186 20.00 20.74 -33.44
C ILE A 186 20.44 19.36 -32.97
N GLY A 187 20.64 19.21 -31.67
CA GLY A 187 20.86 17.93 -31.02
C GLY A 187 19.52 17.32 -30.63
N HIS A 188 19.33 16.05 -30.99
CA HIS A 188 18.15 15.25 -30.62
C HIS A 188 18.60 14.17 -29.64
N PRO A 189 18.30 14.30 -28.34
CA PRO A 189 18.63 13.26 -27.36
C PRO A 189 17.83 11.99 -27.61
N ASP A 190 18.45 10.82 -27.41
CA ASP A 190 17.79 9.51 -27.50
C ASP A 190 16.76 9.27 -26.38
N HIS A 191 16.93 9.95 -25.24
CA HIS A 191 16.13 9.74 -24.03
C HIS A 191 15.51 11.03 -23.50
N ILE A 192 14.41 10.89 -22.78
CA ILE A 192 13.83 11.96 -21.96
C ILE A 192 14.47 11.88 -20.56
N ASN A 193 15.39 12.79 -20.28
CA ASN A 193 16.07 12.85 -18.99
C ASN A 193 15.61 14.09 -18.21
N LEU A 194 14.60 13.91 -17.36
CA LEU A 194 13.91 14.99 -16.67
C LEU A 194 14.67 15.45 -15.41
N GLY A 195 15.20 16.66 -15.46
CA GLY A 195 15.78 17.36 -14.31
C GLY A 195 14.70 17.86 -13.37
N ILE A 196 14.78 17.55 -12.08
CA ILE A 196 13.80 17.99 -11.07
C ILE A 196 14.47 18.95 -10.11
N ALA A 197 13.99 20.19 -10.04
CA ALA A 197 14.49 21.14 -9.08
C ALA A 197 14.03 20.79 -7.65
N ILE A 198 14.99 20.47 -6.79
CA ILE A 198 14.80 20.16 -5.37
C ILE A 198 15.38 21.31 -4.55
N ASP A 199 14.52 21.96 -3.79
CA ASP A 199 14.90 23.00 -2.87
C ASP A 199 15.17 22.41 -1.48
N LEU A 200 16.42 22.50 -1.03
CA LEU A 200 16.88 22.01 0.26
C LEU A 200 17.11 23.19 1.21
N ALA A 201 16.26 23.32 2.23
CA ALA A 201 16.50 24.22 3.35
C ALA A 201 17.51 23.58 4.31
N LYS A 202 18.58 24.30 4.63
CA LYS A 202 19.58 23.92 5.64
C LYS A 202 19.19 24.47 7.01
N GLU A 203 19.76 23.88 8.06
CA GLU A 203 19.51 24.29 9.45
C GLU A 203 19.93 25.73 9.74
N ASP A 204 20.90 26.27 8.99
CA ASP A 204 21.36 27.66 9.07
C ASP A 204 20.42 28.68 8.39
N GLY A 205 19.27 28.23 7.87
CA GLY A 205 18.31 29.05 7.15
C GLY A 205 18.66 29.31 5.68
N SER A 206 19.83 28.89 5.21
CA SER A 206 20.18 28.97 3.79
C SER A 206 19.45 27.90 2.98
N ARG A 207 19.21 28.18 1.69
CA ARG A 207 18.56 27.25 0.76
C ARG A 207 19.53 26.89 -0.35
N GLN A 208 19.51 25.62 -0.74
CA GLN A 208 20.31 25.11 -1.84
C GLN A 208 19.39 24.42 -2.86
N LEU A 209 19.39 24.93 -4.09
CA LEU A 209 18.69 24.32 -5.21
C LEU A 209 19.60 23.29 -5.88
N LEU A 210 19.11 22.06 -6.00
CA LEU A 210 19.76 20.98 -6.76
C LEU A 210 18.82 20.51 -7.86
N VAL A 211 19.35 20.20 -9.04
CA VAL A 211 18.56 19.70 -10.17
C VAL A 211 19.09 18.34 -10.63
N PRO A 212 18.89 17.28 -9.84
CA PRO A 212 19.23 15.94 -10.31
C PRO A 212 18.22 15.47 -11.38
N SER A 213 18.60 14.46 -12.16
CA SER A 213 17.89 14.06 -13.37
C SER A 213 17.46 12.61 -13.35
N ILE A 214 16.17 12.39 -13.60
CA ILE A 214 15.55 11.08 -13.79
C ILE A 214 15.79 10.65 -15.23
N LYS A 215 16.35 9.45 -15.44
CA LYS A 215 16.82 8.98 -16.74
C LYS A 215 15.82 8.06 -17.43
N GLY A 216 15.77 8.12 -18.76
CA GLY A 216 14.95 7.19 -19.57
C GLY A 216 13.46 7.26 -19.24
N CYS A 217 12.92 8.47 -19.08
CA CYS A 217 11.53 8.65 -18.66
C CYS A 217 10.52 8.19 -19.72
N GLU A 218 10.92 8.08 -20.98
CA GLU A 218 10.06 7.66 -22.09
C GLU A 218 9.50 6.25 -21.92
N GLU A 219 10.21 5.35 -21.26
CA GLU A 219 9.78 3.95 -21.02
C GLU A 219 9.11 3.74 -19.65
N MET A 220 9.12 4.75 -18.77
CA MET A 220 8.59 4.61 -17.41
C MET A 220 7.07 4.74 -17.36
N ASP A 221 6.42 3.82 -16.64
CA ASP A 221 5.07 4.07 -16.13
C ASP A 221 5.08 5.06 -14.94
N PHE A 222 3.90 5.49 -14.48
CA PHE A 222 3.81 6.44 -13.37
C PHE A 222 4.40 5.91 -12.05
N GLY A 223 4.26 4.62 -11.78
CA GLY A 223 4.74 3.99 -10.55
C GLY A 223 6.27 3.93 -10.50
N GLN A 224 6.90 3.56 -11.62
CA GLN A 224 8.35 3.57 -11.83
C GLN A 224 8.91 4.99 -11.76
N PHE A 225 8.26 5.95 -12.43
CA PHE A 225 8.62 7.36 -12.36
C PHE A 225 8.56 7.89 -10.92
N TRP A 226 7.46 7.62 -10.21
CA TRP A 226 7.29 8.07 -8.83
C TRP A 226 8.32 7.45 -7.87
N SER A 227 8.58 6.15 -7.98
CA SER A 227 9.60 5.46 -7.18
C SER A 227 11.00 6.03 -7.42
N THR A 228 11.35 6.25 -8.69
CA THR A 228 12.65 6.82 -9.08
C THR A 228 12.80 8.26 -8.60
N TYR A 229 11.75 9.06 -8.74
CA TYR A 229 11.68 10.43 -8.22
C TYR A 229 11.92 10.45 -6.71
N GLU A 230 11.20 9.62 -5.94
CA GLU A 230 11.34 9.57 -4.47
C GLU A 230 12.73 9.08 -4.04
N SER A 231 13.32 8.14 -4.76
CA SER A 231 14.70 7.69 -4.54
C SER A 231 15.69 8.85 -4.69
N LEU A 232 15.53 9.65 -5.76
CA LEU A 232 16.38 10.81 -6.04
C LEU A 232 16.22 11.92 -4.99
N VAL A 233 14.99 12.20 -4.55
CA VAL A 233 14.71 13.15 -3.46
C VAL A 233 15.33 12.67 -2.13
N LYS A 234 15.27 11.37 -1.84
CA LYS A 234 15.92 10.79 -0.65
C LYS A 234 17.44 10.94 -0.73
N LYS A 235 18.07 10.68 -1.87
CA LYS A 235 19.51 10.92 -2.08
C LYS A 235 19.87 12.40 -1.89
N ALA A 236 19.08 13.30 -2.47
CA ALA A 236 19.29 14.75 -2.34
C ALA A 236 19.26 15.20 -0.87
N ARG A 237 18.24 14.78 -0.11
CA ARG A 237 18.11 15.09 1.32
C ARG A 237 19.23 14.49 2.17
N LYS A 238 19.73 13.31 1.82
CA LYS A 238 20.87 12.66 2.49
C LYS A 238 22.23 13.21 2.06
N GLY A 239 22.28 14.07 1.04
CA GLY A 239 23.54 14.59 0.49
C GLY A 239 24.37 13.55 -0.25
N THR A 240 23.76 12.46 -0.75
CA THR A 240 24.45 11.33 -1.40
C THR A 240 24.26 11.32 -2.92
N LEU A 241 24.01 12.48 -3.54
CA LEU A 241 23.95 12.59 -5.00
C LEU A 241 25.36 12.53 -5.60
N THR A 242 25.51 11.81 -6.71
CA THR A 242 26.76 11.71 -7.45
C THR A 242 26.75 12.64 -8.68
N VAL A 243 27.86 12.73 -9.41
CA VAL A 243 27.94 13.58 -10.62
C VAL A 243 27.02 13.05 -11.72
N GLU A 244 26.90 11.73 -11.82
CA GLU A 244 26.03 11.03 -12.77
C GLU A 244 24.55 11.39 -12.56
N ASP A 245 24.13 11.64 -11.32
CA ASP A 245 22.76 12.07 -11.02
C ASP A 245 22.42 13.45 -11.64
N PHE A 246 23.40 14.25 -12.07
CA PHE A 246 23.19 15.56 -12.72
C PHE A 246 23.45 15.55 -14.24
N ALA A 247 24.28 14.62 -14.72
CA ALA A 247 24.78 14.59 -16.10
C ALA A 247 23.68 14.22 -17.10
N GLY A 248 23.68 14.78 -18.31
CA GLY A 248 22.77 14.35 -19.38
C GLY A 248 21.29 14.70 -19.17
N THR A 249 21.00 15.80 -18.48
CA THR A 249 19.63 16.33 -18.37
C THR A 249 19.22 16.98 -19.70
N THR A 250 18.03 16.67 -20.21
CA THR A 250 17.56 17.19 -21.53
C THR A 250 16.54 18.30 -21.38
N CYS A 251 15.69 18.19 -20.35
CA CYS A 251 14.70 19.18 -19.96
C CYS A 251 14.57 19.20 -18.44
N SER A 252 14.03 20.27 -17.86
CA SER A 252 13.83 20.32 -16.41
C SER A 252 12.50 20.92 -15.98
N LEU A 253 12.07 20.56 -14.77
CA LEU A 253 10.89 21.08 -14.11
C LEU A 253 11.32 21.80 -12.82
N THR A 254 10.84 23.03 -12.65
CA THR A 254 11.02 23.82 -11.42
C THR A 254 9.69 24.22 -10.82
N ASN A 255 9.56 24.18 -9.49
CA ASN A 255 8.30 24.47 -8.78
C ASN A 255 8.45 25.55 -7.70
N PRO A 256 8.61 26.82 -8.10
CA PRO A 256 8.56 27.96 -7.18
C PRO A 256 7.14 28.26 -6.67
N GLY A 257 6.10 27.62 -7.23
CA GLY A 257 4.72 27.77 -6.75
C GLY A 257 4.52 27.42 -5.27
N THR A 258 5.37 26.55 -4.72
CA THR A 258 5.37 26.17 -3.30
C THR A 258 5.60 27.35 -2.34
N ILE A 259 6.19 28.45 -2.82
CA ILE A 259 6.45 29.68 -2.05
C ILE A 259 5.57 30.86 -2.51
N GLY A 260 4.49 30.59 -3.25
CA GLY A 260 3.53 31.62 -3.71
C GLY A 260 3.93 32.34 -5.01
N THR A 261 4.97 31.87 -5.71
CA THR A 261 5.36 32.48 -7.00
C THR A 261 4.34 32.14 -8.09
N VAL A 262 3.64 33.14 -8.64
CA VAL A 262 2.59 32.94 -9.65
C VAL A 262 3.14 32.31 -10.93
N HIS A 263 4.25 32.82 -11.45
CA HIS A 263 4.95 32.23 -12.60
C HIS A 263 6.44 32.56 -12.51
N SER A 264 7.28 31.72 -13.10
CA SER A 264 8.73 31.89 -13.12
C SER A 264 9.26 31.81 -14.54
N VAL A 265 10.25 32.65 -14.84
CA VAL A 265 10.98 32.66 -16.11
C VAL A 265 12.43 32.28 -15.81
N PRO A 266 12.72 30.98 -15.64
CA PRO A 266 14.06 30.52 -15.32
C PRO A 266 15.02 30.78 -16.49
N ARG A 267 16.30 30.99 -16.18
CA ARG A 267 17.37 31.01 -17.19
C ARG A 267 17.61 29.58 -17.69
N LEU A 268 17.52 29.37 -19.00
CA LEU A 268 17.78 28.07 -19.61
C LEU A 268 19.29 27.75 -19.58
N VAL A 269 19.62 26.55 -19.16
CA VAL A 269 21.02 26.07 -19.11
C VAL A 269 21.39 25.51 -20.49
N GLN A 270 22.63 25.77 -20.94
CA GLN A 270 23.14 25.24 -22.19
C GLN A 270 23.07 23.70 -22.20
N GLY A 271 22.69 23.11 -23.33
CA GLY A 271 22.49 21.67 -23.47
C GLY A 271 21.06 21.17 -23.16
N GLN A 272 20.14 22.07 -22.80
CA GLN A 272 18.71 21.78 -22.65
C GLN A 272 17.89 22.67 -23.58
N GLY A 273 16.77 22.17 -24.10
CA GLY A 273 15.84 22.96 -24.92
C GLY A 273 14.79 23.71 -24.11
N LEU A 274 14.43 23.21 -22.93
CA LEU A 274 13.24 23.62 -22.20
C LEU A 274 13.41 23.52 -20.68
N ILE A 275 12.89 24.52 -19.96
CA ILE A 275 12.52 24.43 -18.55
C ILE A 275 11.03 24.71 -18.39
N LEU A 276 10.32 23.79 -17.76
CA LEU A 276 8.93 23.96 -17.34
C LEU A 276 8.88 24.56 -15.93
N GLY A 277 8.32 25.77 -15.81
CA GLY A 277 8.05 26.39 -14.52
C GLY A 277 6.63 26.11 -14.05
N VAL A 278 6.49 25.66 -12.81
CA VAL A 278 5.22 25.42 -12.13
C VAL A 278 4.96 26.55 -11.13
N GLY A 279 3.94 27.35 -11.43
CA GLY A 279 3.47 28.44 -10.60
C GLY A 279 2.67 27.99 -9.38
N ALA A 280 2.30 28.97 -8.55
CA ALA A 280 1.41 28.76 -7.41
C ALA A 280 0.04 28.27 -7.88
N MET A 281 -0.57 27.41 -7.06
CA MET A 281 -1.90 26.87 -7.32
C MET A 281 -2.91 27.60 -6.45
N ASP A 282 -3.62 28.55 -7.04
CA ASP A 282 -4.52 29.44 -6.32
C ASP A 282 -5.73 29.84 -7.16
N TYR A 283 -6.73 30.47 -6.56
CA TYR A 283 -7.86 31.02 -7.31
C TYR A 283 -7.42 32.19 -8.20
N PRO A 284 -8.12 32.43 -9.33
CA PRO A 284 -7.97 33.68 -10.07
C PRO A 284 -8.10 34.90 -9.15
N ALA A 285 -7.39 35.98 -9.47
CA ALA A 285 -7.24 37.14 -8.58
C ALA A 285 -8.59 37.75 -8.16
N GLU A 286 -9.54 37.80 -9.08
CA GLU A 286 -10.92 38.26 -8.88
C GLU A 286 -11.72 37.44 -7.84
N PHE A 287 -11.24 36.24 -7.48
CA PHE A 287 -11.93 35.31 -6.58
C PHE A 287 -11.16 34.96 -5.29
N GLN A 288 -9.95 35.48 -5.08
CA GLN A 288 -9.11 35.16 -3.92
C GLN A 288 -9.73 35.54 -2.55
N GLY A 289 -10.68 36.49 -2.54
CA GLY A 289 -11.41 36.90 -1.34
C GLY A 289 -12.84 36.35 -1.22
N ALA A 290 -13.29 35.54 -2.18
CA ALA A 290 -14.63 34.96 -2.15
C ALA A 290 -14.73 33.86 -1.08
N SER A 291 -15.90 33.71 -0.46
CA SER A 291 -16.13 32.61 0.48
C SER A 291 -16.03 31.26 -0.24
N GLU A 292 -15.59 30.20 0.47
CA GLU A 292 -15.52 28.85 -0.10
C GLU A 292 -16.86 28.38 -0.68
N GLU A 293 -17.96 28.76 -0.02
CA GLU A 293 -19.31 28.46 -0.49
C GLU A 293 -19.61 29.16 -1.83
N THR A 294 -19.25 30.43 -1.97
CA THR A 294 -19.42 31.17 -3.23
C THR A 294 -18.61 30.52 -4.35
N ILE A 295 -17.36 30.14 -4.08
CA ILE A 295 -16.49 29.45 -5.04
C ILE A 295 -17.13 28.13 -5.50
N ALA A 296 -17.65 27.32 -4.57
CA ALA A 296 -18.28 26.04 -4.88
C ALA A 296 -19.58 26.22 -5.66
N ASN A 297 -20.40 27.21 -5.32
CA ASN A 297 -21.66 27.51 -5.99
C ASN A 297 -21.43 28.02 -7.42
N LEU A 298 -20.40 28.85 -7.64
CA LEU A 298 -20.02 29.36 -8.95
C LEU A 298 -19.16 28.39 -9.77
N ALA A 299 -18.85 27.20 -9.25
CA ALA A 299 -18.00 26.19 -9.90
C ALA A 299 -16.63 26.75 -10.34
N ILE A 300 -15.97 27.50 -9.47
CA ILE A 300 -14.67 28.12 -9.76
C ILE A 300 -13.53 27.19 -9.36
N SER A 301 -12.62 26.92 -10.29
CA SER A 301 -11.41 26.13 -10.06
C SER A 301 -10.24 27.00 -9.61
N LYS A 302 -9.36 26.47 -8.76
CA LYS A 302 -7.98 26.95 -8.68
C LYS A 302 -7.28 26.78 -10.01
N VAL A 303 -6.32 27.65 -10.31
CA VAL A 303 -5.48 27.58 -11.52
C VAL A 303 -4.03 27.37 -11.13
N VAL A 304 -3.29 26.67 -11.97
CA VAL A 304 -1.84 26.61 -11.93
C VAL A 304 -1.31 27.25 -13.21
N THR A 305 -0.37 28.19 -13.07
CA THR A 305 0.28 28.81 -14.23
C THR A 305 1.50 27.99 -14.60
N LEU A 306 1.54 27.44 -15.81
CA LEU A 306 2.72 26.78 -16.35
C LEU A 306 3.45 27.72 -17.31
N THR A 307 4.76 27.79 -17.16
CA THR A 307 5.65 28.50 -18.08
C THR A 307 6.55 27.52 -18.81
N SER A 308 6.72 27.73 -20.11
CA SER A 308 7.70 27.02 -20.92
C SER A 308 8.75 28.05 -21.32
N THR A 309 9.93 27.99 -20.71
CA THR A 309 11.09 28.81 -21.12
C THR A 309 11.98 27.94 -22.00
N TYR A 310 12.14 28.34 -23.26
CA TYR A 310 12.74 27.53 -24.31
C TYR A 310 13.79 28.29 -25.11
N ASP A 311 14.71 27.57 -25.74
CA ASP A 311 15.71 28.14 -26.65
C ASP A 311 15.05 28.51 -27.98
N HIS A 312 14.92 29.81 -28.24
CA HIS A 312 14.17 30.30 -29.39
C HIS A 312 14.92 30.08 -30.72
N ARG A 313 16.17 29.60 -30.70
CA ARG A 313 16.89 29.17 -31.92
C ARG A 313 16.32 27.89 -32.51
N ILE A 314 15.80 27.00 -31.67
CA ILE A 314 15.41 25.64 -32.07
C ILE A 314 13.94 25.31 -31.81
N ILE A 315 13.30 26.00 -30.86
CA ILE A 315 11.89 25.80 -30.52
C ILE A 315 11.13 27.09 -30.84
N GLN A 316 10.07 26.99 -31.63
CA GLN A 316 9.22 28.13 -31.99
C GLN A 316 8.16 28.40 -30.91
N GLY A 317 7.72 29.66 -30.80
CA GLY A 317 6.68 30.03 -29.82
C GLY A 317 5.36 29.30 -30.01
N ALA A 318 4.97 28.99 -31.26
CA ALA A 318 3.79 28.17 -31.54
C ALA A 318 3.94 26.73 -31.01
N GLN A 319 5.13 26.13 -31.12
CA GLN A 319 5.41 24.79 -30.60
C GLN A 319 5.38 24.77 -29.06
N SER A 320 6.03 25.75 -28.42
CA SER A 320 5.99 25.90 -26.97
C SER A 320 4.56 26.14 -26.44
N GLY A 321 3.76 26.94 -27.16
CA GLY A 321 2.35 27.16 -26.84
C GLY A 321 1.49 25.89 -26.99
N ASP A 322 1.70 25.11 -28.05
CA ASP A 322 1.03 23.80 -28.26
C ASP A 322 1.45 22.78 -27.20
N PHE A 323 2.72 22.77 -26.80
CA PHE A 323 3.23 21.92 -25.72
C PHE A 323 2.50 22.19 -24.39
N LEU A 324 2.33 23.46 -24.02
CA LEU A 324 1.54 23.83 -22.84
C LEU A 324 0.05 23.50 -23.02
N ARG A 325 -0.50 23.58 -24.24
CA ARG A 325 -1.87 23.13 -24.53
C ARG A 325 -2.04 21.63 -24.31
N ARG A 326 -1.09 20.82 -24.76
CA ARG A 326 -1.14 19.37 -24.54
C ARG A 326 -1.05 19.01 -23.07
N ILE A 327 -0.15 19.65 -22.31
CA ILE A 327 -0.10 19.45 -20.86
C ILE A 327 -1.43 19.83 -20.21
N HIS A 328 -2.08 20.91 -20.66
CA HIS A 328 -3.43 21.28 -20.19
C HIS A 328 -4.43 20.16 -20.45
N ASP A 329 -4.51 19.65 -21.68
CA ASP A 329 -5.47 18.61 -22.06
C ASP A 329 -5.21 17.30 -21.29
N ILE A 330 -3.93 16.90 -21.15
CA ILE A 330 -3.50 15.74 -20.37
C ILE A 330 -3.88 15.88 -18.88
N LEU A 331 -3.66 17.05 -18.28
CA LEU A 331 -4.03 17.32 -16.88
C LEU A 331 -5.56 17.36 -16.68
N LEU A 332 -6.34 17.56 -17.75
CA LEU A 332 -7.80 17.39 -17.78
C LEU A 332 -8.26 15.96 -18.10
N GLY A 333 -7.33 15.01 -18.26
CA GLY A 333 -7.62 13.58 -18.42
C GLY A 333 -7.57 13.07 -19.87
N ALA A 334 -7.08 13.87 -20.83
CA ALA A 334 -6.84 13.38 -22.19
C ALA A 334 -5.89 12.16 -22.19
N ASP A 335 -6.01 11.32 -23.22
CA ASP A 335 -5.15 10.15 -23.46
C ASP A 335 -5.11 9.14 -22.28
N GLY A 336 -6.20 9.03 -21.52
CA GLY A 336 -6.33 8.09 -20.40
C GLY A 336 -5.36 8.38 -19.25
N PHE A 337 -4.96 9.64 -19.07
CA PHE A 337 -3.86 10.02 -18.19
C PHE A 337 -4.07 9.58 -16.73
N TYR A 338 -5.26 9.76 -16.17
CA TYR A 338 -5.51 9.36 -14.79
C TYR A 338 -5.79 7.87 -14.66
N GLU A 339 -6.35 7.21 -15.68
CA GLU A 339 -6.52 5.76 -15.73
C GLU A 339 -5.16 5.06 -15.66
N GLU A 340 -4.18 5.57 -16.42
CA GLU A 340 -2.80 5.10 -16.40
C GLU A 340 -2.14 5.28 -15.02
N ILE A 341 -2.32 6.45 -14.39
CA ILE A 341 -1.82 6.71 -13.03
C ILE A 341 -2.46 5.75 -12.02
N PHE A 342 -3.79 5.57 -12.08
CA PHE A 342 -4.51 4.72 -11.16
C PHE A 342 -4.13 3.25 -11.35
N ALA A 343 -3.95 2.79 -12.59
CA ALA A 343 -3.47 1.46 -12.92
C ALA A 343 -2.05 1.21 -12.39
N ALA A 344 -1.12 2.13 -12.63
CA ALA A 344 0.26 2.02 -12.15
C ALA A 344 0.35 1.99 -10.60
N LEU A 345 -0.60 2.63 -9.91
CA LEU A 345 -0.69 2.63 -8.46
C LEU A 345 -1.60 1.51 -7.90
N ARG A 346 -2.15 0.65 -8.76
CA ARG A 346 -3.14 -0.39 -8.45
C ARG A 346 -4.33 0.13 -7.64
N ILE A 347 -4.81 1.33 -7.95
CA ILE A 347 -6.03 1.88 -7.36
C ILE A 347 -7.25 1.24 -8.05
N PRO A 348 -8.15 0.55 -7.34
CA PRO A 348 -9.19 -0.28 -7.95
C PRO A 348 -10.45 0.51 -8.35
N TYR A 349 -10.38 1.84 -8.40
CA TYR A 349 -11.53 2.69 -8.76
C TYR A 349 -11.21 3.47 -10.03
N VAL A 350 -12.23 3.76 -10.82
CA VAL A 350 -12.09 4.73 -11.91
C VAL A 350 -11.72 6.12 -11.37
N PRO A 351 -10.86 6.88 -12.06
CA PRO A 351 -10.54 8.25 -11.69
C PRO A 351 -11.77 9.15 -11.83
N ILE A 352 -11.70 10.33 -11.23
CA ILE A 352 -12.66 11.40 -11.51
C ILE A 352 -12.34 11.94 -12.90
N HIS A 353 -13.38 12.19 -13.71
CA HIS A 353 -13.27 12.78 -15.04
C HIS A 353 -13.72 14.23 -15.06
N TRP A 354 -13.24 14.98 -16.06
CA TRP A 354 -13.66 16.35 -16.30
C TRP A 354 -15.03 16.39 -16.98
N TYR A 355 -15.99 17.06 -16.35
CA TYR A 355 -17.31 17.36 -16.91
C TYR A 355 -17.62 18.84 -16.72
N ALA A 356 -18.49 19.39 -17.57
CA ALA A 356 -19.04 20.73 -17.36
C ALA A 356 -19.96 20.75 -16.12
N ASP A 357 -20.03 21.86 -15.39
CA ASP A 357 -20.99 22.00 -14.29
C ASP A 357 -22.43 21.93 -14.83
N ILE A 358 -23.26 21.17 -14.12
CA ILE A 358 -24.68 21.01 -14.46
C ILE A 358 -25.46 21.95 -13.56
N LYS A 359 -26.08 22.97 -14.14
CA LYS A 359 -26.92 23.91 -13.39
C LYS A 359 -28.23 23.22 -12.98
N ASP A 360 -28.69 23.51 -11.76
CA ASP A 360 -30.03 23.14 -11.32
C ASP A 360 -31.08 23.93 -12.09
N ASP A 361 -31.85 23.23 -12.93
CA ASP A 361 -33.05 23.76 -13.57
C ASP A 361 -34.27 23.30 -12.76
N ILE A 362 -34.78 24.18 -11.89
CA ILE A 362 -35.86 23.88 -10.94
C ILE A 362 -37.12 23.36 -11.65
N GLU A 363 -37.35 23.75 -12.91
CA GLU A 363 -38.54 23.37 -13.67
C GLU A 363 -38.39 22.03 -14.41
N LYS A 364 -37.16 21.56 -14.65
CA LYS A 364 -36.87 20.40 -15.51
C LYS A 364 -36.18 19.24 -14.82
N ASN A 365 -35.59 19.47 -13.65
CA ASN A 365 -34.67 18.55 -13.02
C ASN A 365 -35.06 18.27 -11.56
N ILE A 366 -35.02 16.99 -11.18
CA ILE A 366 -35.04 16.59 -9.77
C ILE A 366 -33.90 17.33 -9.07
N ASN A 367 -34.18 17.96 -7.92
CA ASN A 367 -33.18 18.70 -7.14
C ASN A 367 -31.98 17.79 -6.77
N LYS A 368 -30.76 18.31 -6.86
CA LYS A 368 -29.52 17.57 -6.52
C LYS A 368 -29.52 16.95 -5.13
N VAL A 369 -30.18 17.55 -4.14
CA VAL A 369 -30.34 16.96 -2.80
C VAL A 369 -31.02 15.58 -2.89
N ALA A 370 -32.08 15.44 -3.68
CA ALA A 370 -32.76 14.17 -3.86
C ALA A 370 -31.87 13.15 -4.61
N ARG A 371 -31.06 13.61 -5.56
CA ARG A 371 -30.09 12.75 -6.27
C ARG A 371 -28.98 12.25 -5.35
N VAL A 372 -28.50 13.09 -4.44
CA VAL A 372 -27.53 12.68 -3.41
C VAL A 372 -28.13 11.62 -2.48
N GLN A 373 -29.41 11.74 -2.12
CA GLN A 373 -30.10 10.70 -1.33
C GLN A 373 -30.26 9.40 -2.11
N GLN A 374 -30.62 9.45 -3.40
CA GLN A 374 -30.66 8.29 -4.29
C GLN A 374 -29.29 7.61 -4.39
N LEU A 375 -28.22 8.40 -4.49
CA LEU A 375 -26.86 7.90 -4.52
C LEU A 375 -26.46 7.21 -3.20
N ILE A 376 -26.79 7.79 -2.05
CA ILE A 376 -26.57 7.16 -0.73
C ILE A 376 -27.25 5.79 -0.68
N ASP A 377 -28.51 5.71 -1.09
CA ASP A 377 -29.26 4.45 -1.11
C ASP A 377 -28.68 3.43 -2.11
N ALA A 378 -28.22 3.89 -3.28
CA ALA A 378 -27.55 3.05 -4.26
C ALA A 378 -26.24 2.43 -3.71
N TYR A 379 -25.42 3.20 -3.00
CA TYR A 379 -24.21 2.67 -2.34
C TYR A 379 -24.54 1.66 -1.23
N ARG A 380 -25.59 1.90 -0.45
CA ARG A 380 -26.04 0.96 0.59
C ARG A 380 -26.55 -0.36 0.01
N THR A 381 -27.20 -0.31 -1.15
CA THR A 381 -27.83 -1.46 -1.79
C THR A 381 -26.84 -2.23 -2.65
N SER A 382 -26.06 -1.54 -3.47
CA SER A 382 -25.24 -2.12 -4.55
C SER A 382 -23.74 -1.86 -4.39
N GLY A 383 -23.30 -1.15 -3.34
CA GLY A 383 -21.89 -0.81 -3.14
C GLY A 383 -20.96 -2.03 -3.09
N HIS A 384 -21.46 -3.15 -2.56
CA HIS A 384 -20.76 -4.42 -2.50
C HIS A 384 -20.36 -4.97 -3.89
N LEU A 385 -21.07 -4.60 -4.96
CA LEU A 385 -20.74 -5.00 -6.34
C LEU A 385 -19.46 -4.33 -6.86
N MET A 386 -19.11 -3.17 -6.30
CA MET A 386 -17.92 -2.39 -6.65
C MET A 386 -16.80 -2.51 -5.59
N ALA A 387 -17.01 -3.33 -4.55
CA ALA A 387 -16.03 -3.52 -3.49
C ALA A 387 -14.78 -4.28 -3.99
N ASP A 388 -13.62 -3.91 -3.44
CA ASP A 388 -12.32 -4.50 -3.74
C ASP A 388 -12.06 -5.72 -2.85
N ILE A 389 -12.91 -6.73 -3.00
CA ILE A 389 -12.93 -7.93 -2.14
C ILE A 389 -12.04 -9.07 -2.65
N ASP A 390 -11.67 -9.07 -3.92
CA ASP A 390 -10.85 -10.15 -4.51
C ASP A 390 -9.35 -9.83 -4.40
N PRO A 391 -8.54 -10.66 -3.71
CA PRO A 391 -7.09 -10.46 -3.61
C PRO A 391 -6.31 -10.80 -4.90
N LEU A 392 -6.88 -11.54 -5.85
CA LEU A 392 -6.16 -12.04 -7.03
C LEU A 392 -6.15 -11.02 -8.18
N GLU A 393 -7.33 -10.54 -8.60
CA GLU A 393 -7.45 -9.73 -9.81
C GLU A 393 -7.54 -8.22 -9.53
N TYR A 394 -6.56 -7.48 -10.08
CA TYR A 394 -6.66 -6.04 -10.18
C TYR A 394 -7.61 -5.65 -11.32
N GLN A 395 -8.64 -4.87 -10.99
CA GLN A 395 -9.53 -4.26 -11.98
C GLN A 395 -9.94 -2.86 -11.51
N GLN A 396 -10.04 -1.92 -12.44
CA GLN A 396 -10.63 -0.60 -12.18
C GLN A 396 -12.15 -0.74 -12.17
N ARG A 397 -12.72 -0.83 -10.97
CA ARG A 397 -14.14 -1.09 -10.74
C ARG A 397 -14.96 0.17 -10.95
N THR A 398 -16.12 -0.02 -11.55
CA THR A 398 -17.18 0.98 -11.72
C THR A 398 -18.53 0.27 -11.72
N HIS A 399 -19.59 1.00 -11.37
CA HIS A 399 -20.96 0.50 -11.47
C HIS A 399 -21.89 1.65 -11.88
N PRO A 400 -22.78 1.47 -12.87
CA PRO A 400 -23.64 2.55 -13.36
C PRO A 400 -24.45 3.24 -12.26
N ASP A 401 -25.03 2.47 -11.35
CA ASP A 401 -25.83 3.01 -10.23
C ASP A 401 -25.01 3.79 -9.20
N LEU A 402 -23.69 3.62 -9.17
CA LEU A 402 -22.79 4.27 -8.22
C LEU A 402 -22.01 5.44 -8.83
N ASP A 403 -22.12 5.63 -10.15
CA ASP A 403 -21.48 6.72 -10.87
C ASP A 403 -22.25 8.03 -10.69
N ILE A 404 -21.61 9.02 -10.09
CA ILE A 404 -22.19 10.34 -9.83
C ILE A 404 -22.74 11.01 -11.10
N VAL A 405 -22.15 10.73 -12.27
CA VAL A 405 -22.55 11.33 -13.54
C VAL A 405 -23.93 10.83 -13.97
N ASN A 406 -24.24 9.55 -13.72
CA ASN A 406 -25.57 8.99 -13.97
C ASN A 406 -26.64 9.56 -13.04
N HIS A 407 -26.22 10.11 -11.90
CA HIS A 407 -27.07 10.89 -10.99
C HIS A 407 -27.06 12.38 -11.33
N GLY A 408 -26.52 12.79 -12.48
CA GLY A 408 -26.44 14.20 -12.91
C GLY A 408 -25.67 15.09 -11.93
N LEU A 409 -24.65 14.52 -11.28
CA LEU A 409 -23.68 15.20 -10.42
C LEU A 409 -22.30 15.14 -11.09
N THR A 410 -21.47 16.14 -10.86
CA THR A 410 -20.14 16.26 -11.48
C THR A 410 -19.06 16.57 -10.45
N LEU A 411 -17.80 16.67 -10.88
CA LEU A 411 -16.70 17.08 -10.01
C LEU A 411 -16.91 18.45 -9.33
N TRP A 412 -17.75 19.31 -9.92
CA TRP A 412 -18.07 20.63 -9.40
C TRP A 412 -18.99 20.58 -8.18
N ASP A 413 -19.76 19.51 -8.03
CA ASP A 413 -20.64 19.29 -6.89
C ASP A 413 -19.90 18.78 -5.65
N LEU A 414 -18.66 18.27 -5.82
CA LEU A 414 -17.89 17.66 -4.73
C LEU A 414 -17.74 18.57 -3.51
N ASP A 415 -17.57 19.87 -3.73
CA ASP A 415 -17.33 20.84 -2.67
C ASP A 415 -18.60 21.62 -2.26
N ARG A 416 -19.74 21.34 -2.89
CA ARG A 416 -21.06 21.86 -2.51
C ARG A 416 -21.63 21.08 -1.35
N GLU A 417 -22.39 21.77 -0.49
CA GLU A 417 -23.01 21.20 0.70
C GLU A 417 -24.44 20.75 0.43
N PHE A 418 -24.77 19.54 0.89
CA PHE A 418 -26.09 18.94 0.71
C PHE A 418 -26.66 18.50 2.07
N VAL A 419 -27.98 18.62 2.22
CA VAL A 419 -28.69 18.08 3.38
C VAL A 419 -28.71 16.56 3.28
N THR A 420 -28.17 15.89 4.30
CA THR A 420 -27.95 14.44 4.27
C THR A 420 -28.96 13.65 5.10
N GLY A 421 -29.83 14.31 5.86
CA GLY A 421 -30.89 13.66 6.64
C GLY A 421 -30.38 12.85 7.84
N GLY A 422 -29.18 13.16 8.35
CA GLY A 422 -28.56 12.46 9.49
C GLY A 422 -27.56 11.38 9.09
N PHE A 423 -27.30 11.17 7.79
CA PHE A 423 -26.24 10.28 7.30
C PHE A 423 -24.88 10.66 7.91
N GLY A 424 -24.13 9.65 8.38
CA GLY A 424 -22.84 9.86 9.03
C GLY A 424 -22.89 10.74 10.29
N GLY A 425 -24.06 10.90 10.91
CA GLY A 425 -24.26 11.70 12.12
C GLY A 425 -24.34 13.22 11.90
N ASN A 426 -24.39 13.70 10.66
CA ASN A 426 -24.46 15.12 10.32
C ASN A 426 -25.76 15.47 9.58
N SER A 427 -26.27 16.69 9.77
CA SER A 427 -27.47 17.18 9.06
C SER A 427 -27.17 17.61 7.63
N SER A 428 -25.94 18.07 7.38
CA SER A 428 -25.44 18.52 6.07
C SER A 428 -23.96 18.18 5.93
N MET A 429 -23.54 17.87 4.70
CA MET A 429 -22.15 17.51 4.38
C MET A 429 -21.81 17.92 2.95
N LYS A 430 -20.53 18.22 2.70
CA LYS A 430 -20.00 18.32 1.33
C LYS A 430 -20.12 16.97 0.61
N LEU A 431 -20.49 16.96 -0.67
CA LEU A 431 -20.63 15.71 -1.44
C LEU A 431 -19.35 14.86 -1.42
N ARG A 432 -18.18 15.49 -1.45
CA ARG A 432 -16.87 14.82 -1.29
C ARG A 432 -16.80 13.99 -0.02
N THR A 433 -17.29 14.53 1.09
CA THR A 433 -17.29 13.84 2.39
C THR A 433 -18.32 12.71 2.38
N VAL A 434 -19.50 12.92 1.80
CA VAL A 434 -20.52 11.88 1.60
C VAL A 434 -19.93 10.69 0.83
N LEU A 435 -19.36 10.95 -0.35
CA LEU A 435 -18.71 9.91 -1.18
C LEU A 435 -17.53 9.24 -0.47
N GLY A 436 -16.78 9.99 0.33
CA GLY A 436 -15.70 9.45 1.16
C GLY A 436 -16.22 8.39 2.13
N VAL A 437 -17.26 8.72 2.90
CA VAL A 437 -17.90 7.78 3.84
C VAL A 437 -18.49 6.59 3.08
N LEU A 438 -19.28 6.82 2.03
CA LEU A 438 -19.92 5.74 1.26
C LEU A 438 -18.90 4.75 0.70
N ARG A 439 -17.84 5.25 0.05
CA ARG A 439 -16.79 4.38 -0.50
C ARG A 439 -16.09 3.60 0.60
N ASP A 440 -15.75 4.26 1.70
CA ASP A 440 -15.06 3.63 2.84
C ASP A 440 -15.90 2.58 3.57
N SER A 441 -17.22 2.73 3.55
CA SER A 441 -18.17 1.80 4.17
C SER A 441 -18.50 0.62 3.27
N TYR A 442 -18.66 0.83 1.95
CA TYR A 442 -19.32 -0.15 1.08
C TYR A 442 -18.49 -0.65 -0.11
N CYS A 443 -17.38 0.01 -0.48
CA CYS A 443 -16.67 -0.27 -1.73
C CYS A 443 -15.15 -0.49 -1.57
N ARG A 444 -14.64 -0.62 -0.33
CA ARG A 444 -13.22 -0.94 -0.07
C ARG A 444 -13.04 -2.46 0.00
N SER A 445 -12.15 -2.92 0.87
CA SER A 445 -11.92 -4.33 1.22
C SER A 445 -13.12 -5.03 1.85
N ILE A 446 -14.24 -4.32 2.08
CA ILE A 446 -15.48 -4.88 2.63
C ILE A 446 -16.64 -4.48 1.71
N GLY A 447 -17.35 -5.47 1.19
CA GLY A 447 -18.68 -5.34 0.59
C GLY A 447 -19.73 -5.83 1.58
N ILE A 448 -20.86 -5.12 1.70
CA ILE A 448 -21.89 -5.41 2.70
C ILE A 448 -23.23 -5.55 1.99
N GLU A 449 -23.91 -6.68 2.21
CA GLU A 449 -25.28 -6.88 1.76
C GLU A 449 -26.21 -6.98 2.98
N TYR A 450 -27.11 -6.01 3.12
CA TYR A 450 -28.03 -5.95 4.26
C TYR A 450 -29.36 -5.23 3.96
N MET A 451 -29.45 -4.49 2.85
CA MET A 451 -30.63 -3.67 2.56
C MET A 451 -31.91 -4.49 2.29
N TYR A 452 -31.77 -5.78 1.96
CA TYR A 452 -32.89 -6.74 1.83
C TYR A 452 -33.50 -7.17 3.17
N ILE A 453 -32.92 -6.77 4.31
CA ILE A 453 -33.45 -7.08 5.63
C ILE A 453 -34.69 -6.20 5.87
N ASP A 454 -35.84 -6.82 6.16
CA ASP A 454 -37.08 -6.08 6.34
C ASP A 454 -37.03 -5.12 7.54
N SER A 455 -36.44 -5.60 8.65
CA SER A 455 -36.30 -4.88 9.92
C SER A 455 -35.54 -3.55 9.74
N PRO A 456 -36.21 -2.39 9.92
CA PRO A 456 -35.54 -1.09 9.84
C PRO A 456 -34.55 -0.88 10.99
N GLU A 457 -34.77 -1.51 12.14
CA GLU A 457 -33.86 -1.44 13.29
C GLU A 457 -32.52 -2.12 12.98
N GLU A 458 -32.55 -3.31 12.40
CA GLU A 458 -31.34 -4.02 11.96
C GLU A 458 -30.58 -3.23 10.90
N ARG A 459 -31.27 -2.68 9.90
CA ARG A 459 -30.65 -1.86 8.85
C ARG A 459 -29.99 -0.60 9.44
N LYS A 460 -30.68 0.11 10.32
CA LYS A 460 -30.12 1.30 11.00
C LYS A 460 -28.95 0.95 11.90
N TRP A 461 -29.00 -0.19 12.59
CA TRP A 461 -27.90 -0.67 13.41
C TRP A 461 -26.66 -0.92 12.55
N ILE A 462 -26.80 -1.64 11.42
CA ILE A 462 -25.67 -1.90 10.51
C ILE A 462 -25.10 -0.57 10.00
N GLN A 463 -25.94 0.36 9.55
CA GLN A 463 -25.52 1.71 9.13
C GLN A 463 -24.68 2.41 10.21
N SER A 464 -25.13 2.37 11.47
CA SER A 464 -24.40 2.98 12.60
C SER A 464 -23.03 2.35 12.88
N GLN A 465 -22.81 1.08 12.50
CA GLN A 465 -21.53 0.40 12.67
C GLN A 465 -20.55 0.64 11.51
N VAL A 466 -21.07 0.92 10.31
CA VAL A 466 -20.26 0.92 9.08
C VAL A 466 -20.06 2.32 8.50
N GLU A 467 -21.00 3.24 8.67
CA GLU A 467 -20.97 4.64 8.17
C GLU A 467 -20.24 5.61 9.12
N VAL A 468 -19.22 5.12 9.84
CA VAL A 468 -18.44 5.87 10.83
C VAL A 468 -17.11 6.43 10.29
N GLY A 469 -16.90 6.34 8.97
CA GLY A 469 -15.64 6.70 8.32
C GLY A 469 -14.56 5.63 8.46
N ALA A 470 -13.30 6.03 8.26
CA ALA A 470 -12.15 5.11 8.27
C ALA A 470 -11.91 4.54 9.68
N PRO A 471 -11.97 3.21 9.88
CA PRO A 471 -11.69 2.62 11.18
C PRO A 471 -10.21 2.83 11.55
N PHE A 472 -9.95 3.19 12.80
CA PHE A 472 -8.61 3.28 13.36
C PHE A 472 -8.27 1.99 14.11
N PHE A 473 -7.16 1.36 13.75
CA PHE A 473 -6.60 0.22 14.49
C PHE A 473 -5.44 0.69 15.37
N PRO A 474 -5.54 0.53 16.70
CA PRO A 474 -4.41 0.76 17.58
C PRO A 474 -3.22 -0.12 17.18
N ARG A 475 -1.99 0.41 17.31
CA ARG A 475 -0.76 -0.29 16.91
C ARG A 475 -0.63 -1.68 17.56
N GLU A 476 -1.09 -1.83 18.79
CA GLU A 476 -1.07 -3.10 19.52
C GLU A 476 -1.98 -4.15 18.86
N GLU A 477 -3.18 -3.75 18.44
CA GLU A 477 -4.10 -4.64 17.71
C GLU A 477 -3.49 -5.05 16.35
N GLN A 478 -2.86 -4.12 15.63
CA GLN A 478 -2.15 -4.45 14.37
C GLN A 478 -1.03 -5.47 14.59
N LEU A 479 -0.24 -5.32 15.65
CA LEU A 479 0.81 -6.26 16.00
C LEU A 479 0.25 -7.63 16.40
N ARG A 480 -0.90 -7.67 17.06
CA ARG A 480 -1.60 -8.92 17.39
C ARG A 480 -2.07 -9.64 16.14
N ILE A 481 -2.72 -8.92 15.22
CA ILE A 481 -3.16 -9.46 13.92
C ILE A 481 -1.97 -10.07 13.20
N LEU A 482 -0.86 -9.33 13.10
CA LEU A 482 0.37 -9.80 12.47
C LEU A 482 0.96 -11.04 13.16
N ARG A 483 0.96 -11.10 14.50
CA ARG A 483 1.41 -12.30 15.23
C ARG A 483 0.57 -13.52 14.90
N LYS A 484 -0.75 -13.38 14.81
CA LYS A 484 -1.66 -14.47 14.47
C LYS A 484 -1.48 -14.96 13.03
N LEU A 485 -1.24 -14.04 12.10
CA LEU A 485 -0.85 -14.39 10.72
C LEU A 485 0.48 -15.15 10.69
N ASN A 486 1.50 -14.65 11.41
CA ASN A 486 2.79 -15.34 11.52
C ASN A 486 2.63 -16.76 12.10
N SER A 487 1.79 -16.95 13.12
CA SER A 487 1.50 -18.27 13.67
C SER A 487 0.81 -19.19 12.67
N ALA A 488 -0.12 -18.65 11.88
CA ALA A 488 -0.82 -19.40 10.83
C ALA A 488 0.14 -19.85 9.73
N GLU A 489 0.93 -18.93 9.17
CA GLU A 489 1.85 -19.18 8.06
C GLU A 489 3.04 -20.05 8.47
N ALA A 490 3.62 -19.82 9.65
CA ALA A 490 4.73 -20.62 10.16
C ALA A 490 4.31 -22.07 10.40
N PHE A 491 3.08 -22.31 10.89
CA PHE A 491 2.56 -23.65 11.10
C PHE A 491 2.40 -24.40 9.77
N GLU A 492 1.81 -23.78 8.74
CA GLU A 492 1.68 -24.38 7.41
C GLU A 492 3.05 -24.66 6.77
N SER A 493 3.96 -23.69 6.84
CA SER A 493 5.32 -23.81 6.30
C SER A 493 6.09 -24.95 6.98
N PHE A 494 5.93 -25.11 8.30
CA PHE A 494 6.52 -26.21 9.06
C PHE A 494 5.95 -27.56 8.62
N LEU A 495 4.62 -27.70 8.57
CA LEU A 495 3.98 -28.94 8.13
C LEU A 495 4.38 -29.30 6.69
N HIS A 496 4.50 -28.29 5.82
CA HIS A 496 4.96 -28.50 4.46
C HIS A 496 6.37 -29.07 4.37
N THR A 497 7.27 -28.54 5.19
CA THR A 497 8.69 -28.92 5.18
C THR A 497 8.91 -30.27 5.84
N LYS A 498 8.20 -30.57 6.93
CA LYS A 498 8.45 -31.78 7.74
C LYS A 498 7.64 -33.00 7.30
N PHE A 499 6.42 -32.81 6.80
CA PHE A 499 5.52 -33.91 6.44
C PHE A 499 5.19 -33.87 4.94
N VAL A 500 6.23 -33.94 4.11
CA VAL A 500 6.11 -33.94 2.64
C VAL A 500 5.24 -35.11 2.16
N GLY A 501 4.31 -34.84 1.24
CA GLY A 501 3.42 -35.85 0.67
C GLY A 501 2.26 -36.31 1.56
N GLN A 502 2.18 -35.85 2.81
CA GLN A 502 1.02 -36.12 3.66
C GLN A 502 -0.09 -35.09 3.42
N LYS A 503 -1.33 -35.59 3.28
CA LYS A 503 -2.53 -34.74 3.16
C LYS A 503 -2.73 -33.92 4.43
N ARG A 504 -2.73 -32.60 4.31
CA ARG A 504 -2.98 -31.66 5.43
C ARG A 504 -4.07 -30.63 5.17
N PHE A 505 -4.47 -30.44 3.91
CA PHE A 505 -5.49 -29.46 3.49
C PHE A 505 -5.12 -28.03 3.92
N SER A 506 -3.98 -27.58 3.38
CA SER A 506 -3.36 -26.29 3.70
C SER A 506 -4.33 -25.11 3.72
N LEU A 507 -4.10 -24.22 4.68
CA LEU A 507 -4.76 -22.92 4.78
C LEU A 507 -4.07 -21.82 3.96
N GLU A 508 -2.94 -22.12 3.28
CA GLU A 508 -2.16 -21.12 2.55
C GLU A 508 -3.01 -20.35 1.50
N GLY A 509 -3.02 -19.03 1.61
CA GLY A 509 -3.89 -18.10 0.87
C GLY A 509 -5.20 -17.74 1.57
N GLY A 510 -5.49 -18.30 2.75
CA GLY A 510 -6.67 -18.03 3.60
C GLY A 510 -6.33 -17.86 5.08
N GLU A 511 -5.08 -17.51 5.41
CA GLU A 511 -4.53 -17.40 6.76
C GLU A 511 -5.28 -16.40 7.64
N SER A 512 -5.89 -15.37 7.03
CA SER A 512 -6.70 -14.35 7.70
C SER A 512 -7.92 -14.91 8.45
N VAL A 513 -8.33 -16.16 8.21
CA VAL A 513 -9.35 -16.82 9.03
C VAL A 513 -8.90 -16.99 10.49
N ILE A 514 -7.60 -17.12 10.75
CA ILE A 514 -7.07 -17.30 12.11
C ILE A 514 -7.23 -16.03 12.96
N PRO A 515 -6.76 -14.83 12.55
CA PRO A 515 -7.05 -13.59 13.30
C PRO A 515 -8.56 -13.27 13.34
N LEU A 516 -9.34 -13.65 12.32
CA LEU A 516 -10.80 -13.50 12.31
C LEU A 516 -11.44 -14.34 13.44
N LEU A 517 -11.15 -15.64 13.53
CA LEU A 517 -11.68 -16.53 14.57
C LEU A 517 -11.16 -16.16 15.97
N ASP A 518 -9.88 -15.78 16.09
CA ASP A 518 -9.31 -15.26 17.35
C ASP A 518 -10.10 -14.06 17.86
N THR A 519 -10.52 -13.17 16.95
CA THR A 519 -11.34 -12.00 17.31
C THR A 519 -12.72 -12.41 17.81
N ILE A 520 -13.42 -13.31 17.12
CA ILE A 520 -14.72 -13.79 17.58
C ILE A 520 -14.61 -14.43 18.97
N ALA A 521 -13.61 -15.30 19.18
CA ALA A 521 -13.37 -15.96 20.46
C ALA A 521 -13.03 -14.96 21.59
N ARG A 522 -12.24 -13.92 21.31
CA ARG A 522 -11.97 -12.84 22.28
C ARG A 522 -13.23 -12.10 22.69
N TYR A 523 -14.06 -11.71 21.73
CA TYR A 523 -15.30 -11.00 22.03
C TYR A 523 -16.29 -11.89 22.78
N ALA A 524 -16.33 -13.19 22.47
CA ALA A 524 -17.08 -14.18 23.26
C ALA A 524 -16.57 -14.25 24.71
N ALA A 525 -15.26 -14.34 24.93
CA ALA A 525 -14.67 -14.35 26.26
C ALA A 525 -14.96 -13.04 27.04
N LYS A 526 -14.83 -11.88 26.38
CA LYS A 526 -15.13 -10.57 26.95
C LYS A 526 -16.62 -10.42 27.32
N ALA A 527 -17.51 -10.95 26.49
CA ALA A 527 -18.95 -11.02 26.76
C ALA A 527 -19.32 -12.11 27.77
N LYS A 528 -18.32 -12.85 28.31
CA LYS A 528 -18.49 -13.94 29.27
C LYS A 528 -19.42 -15.05 28.74
N LEU A 529 -19.34 -15.34 27.45
CA LEU A 529 -19.95 -16.54 26.90
C LEU A 529 -19.18 -17.76 27.41
N ASP A 530 -19.90 -18.78 27.83
CA ASP A 530 -19.31 -19.94 28.48
C ASP A 530 -18.50 -20.81 27.52
N GLU A 531 -18.94 -20.89 26.26
CA GLU A 531 -18.35 -21.81 25.28
C GLU A 531 -18.60 -21.33 23.84
N VAL A 532 -17.58 -21.48 23.00
CA VAL A 532 -17.62 -21.33 21.55
C VAL A 532 -17.55 -22.71 20.93
N CYS A 533 -18.56 -23.09 20.17
CA CYS A 533 -18.65 -24.38 19.49
C CYS A 533 -18.42 -24.16 17.99
N ILE A 534 -17.46 -24.86 17.41
CA ILE A 534 -17.03 -24.72 16.02
C ILE A 534 -17.34 -26.00 15.24
N GLY A 535 -17.96 -25.85 14.07
CA GLY A 535 -18.08 -26.88 13.04
C GLY A 535 -17.37 -26.41 11.78
N MET A 536 -16.51 -27.24 11.19
CA MET A 536 -15.71 -26.82 10.03
C MET A 536 -15.33 -28.00 9.13
N PRO A 537 -15.04 -27.75 7.83
CA PRO A 537 -14.50 -28.75 6.90
C PRO A 537 -13.02 -29.05 7.20
N HIS A 538 -12.38 -29.80 6.29
CA HIS A 538 -10.97 -30.16 6.39
C HIS A 538 -9.99 -28.98 6.23
N ARG A 539 -10.36 -27.94 5.47
CA ARG A 539 -9.45 -26.85 5.09
C ARG A 539 -9.01 -26.03 6.30
N GLY A 540 -7.70 -25.97 6.53
CA GLY A 540 -7.10 -25.24 7.65
C GLY A 540 -7.45 -25.78 9.03
N ARG A 541 -8.04 -26.98 9.14
CA ARG A 541 -8.49 -27.53 10.43
C ARG A 541 -7.36 -27.72 11.42
N LEU A 542 -6.21 -28.21 10.97
CA LEU A 542 -5.03 -28.39 11.83
C LEU A 542 -4.52 -27.04 12.35
N ASN A 543 -4.61 -26.00 11.51
CA ASN A 543 -4.25 -24.64 11.86
C ASN A 543 -5.18 -24.07 12.94
N VAL A 544 -6.51 -24.23 12.76
CA VAL A 544 -7.51 -23.85 13.77
C VAL A 544 -7.31 -24.63 15.07
N LEU A 545 -7.03 -25.93 15.00
CA LEU A 545 -6.75 -26.75 16.18
C LEU A 545 -5.58 -26.20 17.00
N ALA A 546 -4.46 -25.87 16.35
CA ALA A 546 -3.26 -25.37 17.00
C ALA A 546 -3.40 -23.92 17.49
N ASN A 547 -3.88 -23.03 16.61
CA ASN A 547 -3.79 -21.58 16.81
C ASN A 547 -5.05 -20.94 17.41
N VAL A 548 -6.18 -21.66 17.43
CA VAL A 548 -7.46 -21.19 17.99
C VAL A 548 -7.96 -22.11 19.11
N ALA A 549 -8.11 -23.42 18.84
CA ALA A 549 -8.71 -24.36 19.80
C ALA A 549 -7.77 -24.85 20.91
N GLY A 550 -6.49 -24.48 20.87
CA GLY A 550 -5.53 -24.75 21.95
C GLY A 550 -4.98 -26.18 22.01
N LYS A 551 -5.10 -26.97 20.93
CA LYS A 551 -4.46 -28.30 20.84
C LYS A 551 -2.94 -28.13 20.76
N SER A 552 -2.19 -28.85 21.58
CA SER A 552 -0.73 -28.70 21.61
C SER A 552 -0.09 -29.21 20.31
N TYR A 553 0.99 -28.57 19.89
CA TYR A 553 1.77 -29.02 18.73
C TYR A 553 2.23 -30.48 18.87
N GLY A 554 2.65 -30.89 20.07
CA GLY A 554 3.08 -32.26 20.35
C GLY A 554 1.99 -33.30 20.07
N GLN A 555 0.74 -33.03 20.48
CA GLN A 555 -0.39 -33.91 20.17
C GLN A 555 -0.65 -34.00 18.67
N ILE A 556 -0.61 -32.86 17.96
CA ILE A 556 -0.81 -32.85 16.51
C ILE A 556 0.30 -33.63 15.80
N PHE A 557 1.58 -33.41 16.16
CA PHE A 557 2.70 -34.08 15.50
C PHE A 557 2.77 -35.58 15.79
N GLN A 558 2.37 -36.03 16.99
CA GLN A 558 2.22 -37.45 17.29
C GLN A 558 1.21 -38.14 16.36
N GLU A 559 0.09 -37.47 16.02
CA GLU A 559 -0.89 -37.96 15.05
C GLU A 559 -0.33 -38.01 13.61
N PHE A 560 0.68 -37.19 13.28
CA PHE A 560 1.39 -37.27 11.99
C PHE A 560 2.40 -38.43 11.93
N GLU A 561 2.99 -38.80 13.07
CA GLU A 561 3.92 -39.94 13.20
C GLU A 561 3.20 -41.29 13.40
N GLY A 562 1.87 -41.28 13.58
CA GLY A 562 1.06 -42.48 13.80
C GLY A 562 1.08 -42.99 15.25
N HIS A 563 1.61 -42.20 16.19
CA HIS A 563 1.63 -42.51 17.61
C HIS A 563 0.39 -41.96 18.30
N TYR A 564 -0.66 -42.78 18.41
CA TYR A 564 -1.85 -42.47 19.19
C TYR A 564 -1.66 -42.87 20.66
N GLN A 565 -2.22 -42.11 21.61
CA GLN A 565 -2.22 -42.54 23.01
C GLN A 565 -2.94 -43.89 23.15
N GLU A 566 -2.45 -44.78 24.02
CA GLU A 566 -3.02 -46.13 24.23
C GLU A 566 -4.52 -46.11 24.62
N ASN A 567 -5.03 -44.98 25.12
CA ASN A 567 -6.44 -44.77 25.48
C ASN A 567 -7.29 -44.03 24.41
N SER A 568 -6.73 -43.61 23.27
CA SER A 568 -7.49 -42.95 22.20
C SER A 568 -8.09 -43.90 21.14
N VAL A 569 -7.82 -45.21 21.25
CA VAL A 569 -8.24 -46.22 20.27
C VAL A 569 -9.33 -47.15 20.85
N GLN A 570 -10.44 -46.60 21.33
CA GLN A 570 -11.69 -47.38 21.43
C GLN A 570 -12.49 -47.17 20.13
N GLY A 571 -12.24 -48.00 19.11
CA GLY A 571 -12.97 -47.99 17.83
C GLY A 571 -12.07 -48.11 16.59
N SER A 572 -12.65 -47.99 15.39
CA SER A 572 -11.93 -48.07 14.10
C SER A 572 -11.01 -46.87 13.81
N GLY A 573 -11.08 -45.81 14.62
CA GLY A 573 -10.40 -44.52 14.39
C GLY A 573 -11.00 -43.73 13.22
N ASP A 574 -10.56 -42.47 13.07
CA ASP A 574 -10.82 -41.61 11.92
C ASP A 574 -9.57 -40.74 11.66
N VAL A 575 -9.47 -40.13 10.49
CA VAL A 575 -8.33 -39.29 10.11
C VAL A 575 -8.22 -38.03 10.99
N LYS A 576 -6.99 -37.56 11.21
CA LYS A 576 -6.64 -36.43 12.11
C LYS A 576 -7.47 -35.16 11.94
N TYR A 577 -7.96 -34.89 10.73
CA TYR A 577 -8.80 -33.74 10.41
C TYR A 577 -10.33 -34.00 10.53
N HIS A 578 -10.76 -35.08 11.17
CA HIS A 578 -12.17 -35.34 11.53
C HIS A 578 -12.41 -35.37 13.05
N LEU A 579 -11.36 -35.48 13.85
CA LEU A 579 -11.47 -35.63 15.30
C LEU A 579 -11.94 -34.34 15.97
N GLY A 580 -12.86 -34.46 16.92
CA GLY A 580 -13.29 -33.35 17.77
C GLY A 580 -12.24 -33.01 18.83
N THR A 581 -12.33 -31.82 19.43
CA THR A 581 -11.39 -31.36 20.46
C THR A 581 -12.08 -30.41 21.44
N TYR A 582 -11.64 -30.45 22.69
CA TYR A 582 -11.98 -29.47 23.71
C TYR A 582 -10.72 -28.71 24.09
N GLY A 583 -10.84 -27.40 24.28
CA GLY A 583 -9.76 -26.57 24.77
C GLY A 583 -10.27 -25.33 25.51
N ASP A 584 -9.37 -24.65 26.18
CA ASP A 584 -9.64 -23.37 26.82
C ASP A 584 -8.99 -22.26 25.98
N PHE A 585 -9.73 -21.17 25.77
CA PHE A 585 -9.25 -19.97 25.13
C PHE A 585 -9.08 -18.87 26.18
N GLU A 586 -7.90 -18.27 26.22
CA GLU A 586 -7.57 -17.19 27.14
C GLU A 586 -7.09 -15.97 26.35
N THR A 587 -7.66 -14.81 26.67
CA THR A 587 -7.24 -13.53 26.10
C THR A 587 -5.94 -13.06 26.77
N GLU A 588 -5.24 -12.08 26.16
CA GLU A 588 -4.08 -11.45 26.82
C GLU A 588 -4.44 -10.71 28.12
N SER A 589 -5.72 -10.35 28.28
CA SER A 589 -6.27 -9.68 29.46
C SER A 589 -6.79 -10.66 30.52
N GLY A 590 -6.71 -11.98 30.26
CA GLY A 590 -7.05 -13.04 31.21
C GLY A 590 -8.52 -13.47 31.20
N GLU A 591 -9.37 -12.91 30.32
CA GLU A 591 -10.72 -13.46 30.12
C GLU A 591 -10.63 -14.84 29.47
N LYS A 592 -11.52 -15.75 29.87
CA LYS A 592 -11.51 -17.13 29.38
C LYS A 592 -12.87 -17.52 28.80
N THR A 593 -12.84 -18.35 27.76
CA THR A 593 -14.02 -19.07 27.26
C THR A 593 -13.58 -20.47 26.82
N LYS A 594 -14.50 -21.43 26.80
CA LYS A 594 -14.21 -22.78 26.33
C LYS A 594 -14.35 -22.84 24.81
N ILE A 595 -13.56 -23.68 24.16
CA ILE A 595 -13.71 -24.00 22.74
C ILE A 595 -14.02 -25.49 22.61
N TYR A 596 -15.05 -25.79 21.84
CA TYR A 596 -15.38 -27.13 21.39
C TYR A 596 -15.36 -27.18 19.87
N LEU A 597 -14.52 -28.04 19.30
CA LEU A 597 -14.52 -28.35 17.87
C LEU A 597 -15.25 -29.67 17.65
N ALA A 598 -16.34 -29.65 16.89
CA ALA A 598 -17.12 -30.84 16.58
C ALA A 598 -16.33 -31.82 15.68
N ALA A 599 -16.54 -33.11 15.91
CA ALA A 599 -16.12 -34.12 14.96
C ALA A 599 -17.01 -34.07 13.71
N ASN A 600 -16.46 -34.37 12.53
CA ASN A 600 -17.20 -34.33 11.28
C ASN A 600 -16.70 -35.39 10.29
N PRO A 601 -17.59 -35.96 9.46
CA PRO A 601 -17.17 -36.81 8.35
C PRO A 601 -16.60 -35.98 7.18
N SER A 602 -16.15 -36.65 6.13
CA SER A 602 -15.77 -36.00 4.86
C SER A 602 -16.95 -35.40 4.09
N HIS A 603 -18.19 -35.77 4.40
CA HIS A 603 -19.39 -35.19 3.80
C HIS A 603 -19.50 -33.73 4.26
N LEU A 604 -19.13 -32.80 3.37
CA LEU A 604 -19.14 -31.36 3.65
C LEU A 604 -20.54 -30.90 4.06
N GLU A 605 -20.60 -29.89 4.92
CA GLU A 605 -21.83 -29.28 5.46
C GLU A 605 -22.70 -30.18 6.35
N ALA A 606 -22.52 -31.50 6.35
CA ALA A 606 -23.30 -32.43 7.18
C ALA A 606 -23.13 -32.20 8.70
N VAL A 607 -22.03 -31.56 9.11
CA VAL A 607 -21.78 -31.19 10.52
C VAL A 607 -22.63 -30.00 10.98
N ASN A 608 -23.17 -29.19 10.06
CA ASN A 608 -23.88 -27.95 10.40
C ASN A 608 -25.07 -28.19 11.35
N PRO A 609 -26.07 -29.04 11.01
CA PRO A 609 -27.19 -29.29 11.91
C PRO A 609 -26.77 -30.05 13.18
N VAL A 610 -25.69 -30.84 13.10
CA VAL A 610 -25.14 -31.57 14.26
C VAL A 610 -24.60 -30.59 15.30
N LEU A 611 -23.82 -29.59 14.87
CA LEU A 611 -23.29 -28.55 15.75
C LEU A 611 -24.43 -27.77 16.40
N GLU A 612 -25.43 -27.35 15.62
CA GLU A 612 -26.60 -26.62 16.15
C GLU A 612 -27.33 -27.44 17.21
N GLY A 613 -27.53 -28.74 16.98
CA GLY A 613 -28.10 -29.65 17.98
C GLY A 613 -27.26 -29.75 19.26
N ILE A 614 -25.93 -29.85 19.14
CA ILE A 614 -25.00 -29.87 20.29
C ILE A 614 -25.08 -28.56 21.08
N VAL A 615 -25.04 -27.43 20.39
CA VAL A 615 -25.12 -26.10 21.00
C VAL A 615 -26.46 -25.92 21.70
N ARG A 616 -27.55 -26.29 21.05
CA ARG A 616 -28.89 -26.24 21.63
C ARG A 616 -28.98 -27.10 22.88
N ALA A 617 -28.48 -28.33 22.86
CA ALA A 617 -28.46 -29.20 24.04
C ALA A 617 -27.65 -28.61 25.21
N LYS A 618 -26.51 -27.97 24.92
CA LYS A 618 -25.69 -27.26 25.93
C LYS A 618 -26.43 -26.05 26.52
N GLN A 619 -27.14 -25.28 25.70
CA GLN A 619 -27.96 -24.15 26.13
C GLN A 619 -29.15 -24.61 26.99
N ASP A 620 -29.86 -25.65 26.56
CA ASP A 620 -31.02 -26.21 27.29
C ASP A 620 -30.59 -26.77 28.65
N LYS A 621 -29.39 -27.37 28.76
CA LYS A 621 -28.82 -27.85 30.04
C LYS A 621 -28.64 -26.74 31.07
N LYS A 622 -28.43 -25.48 30.66
CA LYS A 622 -28.39 -24.34 31.58
C LYS A 622 -29.76 -23.90 32.07
N ASN A 623 -30.80 -24.20 31.31
CA ASN A 623 -32.19 -23.90 31.63
C ASN A 623 -32.45 -22.40 31.92
N VAL A 624 -31.75 -21.50 31.22
CA VAL A 624 -31.98 -20.04 31.30
C VAL A 624 -32.65 -19.57 30.01
N LYS A 625 -33.91 -19.16 30.13
CA LYS A 625 -34.72 -18.75 28.97
C LYS A 625 -34.09 -17.55 28.25
N ASN A 626 -33.98 -17.66 26.92
CA ASN A 626 -33.41 -16.63 26.03
C ASN A 626 -31.95 -16.22 26.38
N SER A 627 -31.20 -17.09 27.06
CA SER A 627 -29.76 -16.90 27.27
C SER A 627 -28.97 -17.77 26.29
N TYR A 628 -28.34 -17.15 25.30
CA TYR A 628 -27.53 -17.83 24.28
C TYR A 628 -26.05 -17.76 24.62
N SER A 629 -25.69 -18.29 25.79
CA SER A 629 -24.33 -18.28 26.36
C SER A 629 -23.36 -19.25 25.70
N VAL A 630 -23.81 -20.06 24.74
CA VAL A 630 -22.98 -20.92 23.89
C VAL A 630 -23.07 -20.39 22.46
N LEU A 631 -21.92 -20.06 21.86
CA LEU A 631 -21.83 -19.46 20.53
C LEU A 631 -21.51 -20.53 19.47
N PRO A 632 -22.42 -20.81 18.52
CA PRO A 632 -22.09 -21.59 17.34
C PRO A 632 -21.30 -20.74 16.32
N ILE A 633 -20.21 -21.32 15.80
CA ILE A 633 -19.47 -20.85 14.63
C ILE A 633 -19.44 -21.98 13.60
N LEU A 634 -19.91 -21.72 12.40
CA LEU A 634 -19.85 -22.66 11.29
C LEU A 634 -18.92 -22.13 10.21
N ILE A 635 -17.93 -22.93 9.83
CA ILE A 635 -16.97 -22.61 8.78
C ILE A 635 -17.32 -23.46 7.55
N HIS A 636 -17.27 -22.85 6.37
CA HIS A 636 -17.71 -23.45 5.12
C HIS A 636 -16.67 -23.25 3.99
N GLY A 637 -16.75 -24.09 2.95
CA GLY A 637 -16.13 -23.78 1.65
C GLY A 637 -17.17 -23.15 0.72
N ASP A 638 -16.75 -22.30 -0.21
CA ASP A 638 -17.64 -21.57 -1.13
C ASP A 638 -18.53 -22.49 -1.98
N ALA A 639 -17.94 -23.49 -2.63
CA ALA A 639 -18.68 -24.42 -3.48
C ALA A 639 -19.66 -25.30 -2.67
N ALA A 640 -19.26 -25.71 -1.46
CA ALA A 640 -20.09 -26.55 -0.60
C ALA A 640 -21.25 -25.75 0.02
N PHE A 641 -21.00 -24.51 0.45
CA PHE A 641 -22.01 -23.63 1.02
C PHE A 641 -23.15 -23.33 0.03
N ALA A 642 -22.80 -23.13 -1.24
CA ALA A 642 -23.78 -22.89 -2.30
C ALA A 642 -24.48 -24.17 -2.77
N GLY A 643 -23.79 -25.31 -2.80
CA GLY A 643 -24.26 -26.53 -3.46
C GLY A 643 -24.96 -27.57 -2.58
N GLN A 644 -24.72 -27.58 -1.26
CA GLN A 644 -25.29 -28.59 -0.36
C GLN A 644 -26.61 -28.13 0.26
N GLY A 645 -27.70 -28.85 -0.02
CA GLY A 645 -29.05 -28.50 0.47
C GLY A 645 -29.20 -28.45 2.00
N VAL A 646 -28.36 -29.20 2.73
CA VAL A 646 -28.34 -29.18 4.21
C VAL A 646 -28.02 -27.80 4.79
N VAL A 647 -27.34 -26.93 4.03
CA VAL A 647 -27.09 -25.54 4.42
C VAL A 647 -28.40 -24.77 4.53
N ALA A 648 -29.25 -24.84 3.50
CA ALA A 648 -30.55 -24.19 3.48
C ALA A 648 -31.48 -24.75 4.56
N GLU A 649 -31.48 -26.08 4.76
CA GLU A 649 -32.23 -26.73 5.83
C GLU A 649 -31.81 -26.22 7.22
N THR A 650 -30.50 -26.10 7.46
CA THR A 650 -29.96 -25.61 8.74
C THR A 650 -30.28 -24.14 8.97
N LEU A 651 -30.07 -23.28 7.96
CA LEU A 651 -30.42 -21.86 8.03
C LEU A 651 -31.90 -21.65 8.35
N ASN A 652 -32.79 -22.41 7.69
CA ASN A 652 -34.23 -22.33 7.95
C ASN A 652 -34.60 -22.68 9.41
N MET A 653 -33.79 -23.49 10.11
CA MET A 653 -34.00 -23.83 11.52
C MET A 653 -33.53 -22.74 12.50
N SER A 654 -32.71 -21.77 12.07
CA SER A 654 -32.04 -20.77 12.93
C SER A 654 -32.98 -20.00 13.86
N GLN A 655 -34.22 -19.72 13.43
CA GLN A 655 -35.20 -18.95 14.20
C GLN A 655 -36.35 -19.80 14.77
N LEU A 656 -36.42 -21.10 14.46
CA LEU A 656 -37.48 -21.98 14.93
C LEU A 656 -37.34 -22.25 16.44
N ARG A 657 -38.43 -22.16 17.20
CA ARG A 657 -38.41 -22.37 18.67
C ARG A 657 -37.71 -23.66 19.11
N GLY A 658 -37.91 -24.76 18.39
CA GLY A 658 -37.32 -26.07 18.70
C GLY A 658 -35.82 -26.16 18.44
N TYR A 659 -35.27 -25.28 17.60
CA TYR A 659 -33.92 -25.44 17.04
C TYR A 659 -33.02 -24.23 17.28
N LYS A 660 -33.58 -23.03 17.44
CA LYS A 660 -32.84 -21.77 17.59
C LYS A 660 -31.76 -21.86 18.67
N THR A 661 -30.58 -21.35 18.33
CA THR A 661 -29.38 -21.27 19.18
C THR A 661 -28.96 -19.82 19.45
N GLY A 662 -29.78 -18.85 19.03
CA GLY A 662 -29.55 -17.43 19.24
C GLY A 662 -28.64 -16.79 18.21
N GLY A 663 -28.66 -17.31 16.98
CA GLY A 663 -27.84 -16.81 15.89
C GLY A 663 -26.50 -17.52 15.80
N THR A 664 -26.13 -17.92 14.58
CA THR A 664 -24.85 -18.53 14.23
C THR A 664 -23.98 -17.58 13.42
N ILE A 665 -22.68 -17.57 13.74
CA ILE A 665 -21.70 -16.83 12.93
C ILE A 665 -21.13 -17.79 11.89
N HIS A 666 -21.45 -17.54 10.62
CA HIS A 666 -20.95 -18.32 9.50
C HIS A 666 -19.70 -17.67 8.91
N VAL A 667 -18.66 -18.46 8.65
CA VAL A 667 -17.43 -18.02 7.99
C VAL A 667 -17.20 -18.87 6.76
N VAL A 668 -17.43 -18.31 5.57
CA VAL A 668 -17.13 -18.98 4.31
C VAL A 668 -15.69 -18.65 3.92
N ILE A 669 -14.84 -19.67 3.84
CA ILE A 669 -13.47 -19.53 3.34
C ILE A 669 -13.53 -19.65 1.81
N ASN A 670 -13.81 -18.53 1.16
CA ASN A 670 -14.06 -18.46 -0.28
C ASN A 670 -12.76 -18.27 -1.07
N ASN A 671 -12.09 -19.38 -1.36
CA ASN A 671 -10.91 -19.42 -2.23
C ASN A 671 -11.22 -19.38 -3.73
N GLN A 672 -12.49 -19.15 -4.11
CA GLN A 672 -12.89 -19.03 -5.50
C GLN A 672 -12.66 -20.31 -6.32
N VAL A 673 -12.57 -21.48 -5.67
CA VAL A 673 -12.36 -22.77 -6.36
C VAL A 673 -12.85 -23.97 -5.52
N GLY A 674 -13.70 -24.80 -6.13
CA GLY A 674 -14.17 -26.06 -5.55
C GLY A 674 -13.45 -27.26 -6.16
N PHE A 675 -12.39 -27.76 -5.53
CA PHE A 675 -11.50 -28.79 -6.11
C PHE A 675 -10.87 -28.29 -7.42
N THR A 676 -11.43 -28.67 -8.58
CA THR A 676 -11.09 -28.23 -9.96
C THR A 676 -12.20 -27.38 -10.60
N THR A 677 -13.33 -27.20 -9.91
CA THR A 677 -14.53 -26.52 -10.43
C THR A 677 -14.42 -25.02 -10.15
N SER A 678 -14.57 -24.21 -11.19
CA SER A 678 -14.63 -22.75 -11.06
C SER A 678 -15.99 -22.29 -10.50
N PRO A 679 -16.04 -21.08 -9.90
CA PRO A 679 -17.27 -20.48 -9.38
C PRO A 679 -18.47 -20.53 -10.34
N ASP A 680 -18.24 -20.25 -11.63
CA ASP A 680 -19.29 -20.21 -12.66
C ASP A 680 -19.96 -21.56 -12.91
N SER A 681 -19.28 -22.67 -12.57
CA SER A 681 -19.84 -24.03 -12.65
C SER A 681 -20.35 -24.54 -11.31
N ALA A 682 -20.06 -23.85 -10.20
CA ALA A 682 -20.42 -24.28 -8.85
C ALA A 682 -21.76 -23.70 -8.38
N ARG A 683 -22.23 -22.59 -8.96
CA ARG A 683 -23.46 -21.89 -8.54
C ARG A 683 -24.07 -21.07 -9.68
N SER A 684 -25.36 -20.74 -9.54
CA SER A 684 -26.08 -19.84 -10.46
C SER A 684 -26.24 -18.40 -9.94
N SER A 685 -25.82 -18.15 -8.71
CA SER A 685 -25.90 -16.86 -8.04
C SER A 685 -24.54 -16.14 -8.06
N ARG A 686 -24.50 -14.84 -7.75
CA ARG A 686 -23.25 -14.07 -7.80
C ARG A 686 -22.31 -14.50 -6.69
N TYR A 687 -22.81 -14.56 -5.46
CA TYR A 687 -22.04 -14.94 -4.28
C TYR A 687 -22.40 -16.37 -3.87
N SER A 688 -21.41 -17.10 -3.34
CA SER A 688 -21.64 -18.40 -2.70
C SER A 688 -22.57 -18.28 -1.50
N THR A 689 -22.63 -17.10 -0.89
CA THR A 689 -23.40 -16.78 0.31
C THR A 689 -24.83 -16.30 0.05
N ASP A 690 -25.28 -16.22 -1.20
CA ASP A 690 -26.64 -15.75 -1.54
C ASP A 690 -27.74 -16.58 -0.86
N ILE A 691 -27.48 -17.84 -0.51
CA ILE A 691 -28.42 -18.70 0.24
C ILE A 691 -28.78 -18.15 1.63
N ALA A 692 -27.91 -17.34 2.25
CA ALA A 692 -28.15 -16.71 3.54
C ALA A 692 -29.28 -15.68 3.51
N LYS A 693 -29.60 -15.14 2.32
CA LYS A 693 -30.72 -14.21 2.11
C LYS A 693 -32.07 -14.87 2.40
N LEU A 694 -32.15 -16.21 2.38
CA LEU A 694 -33.36 -16.97 2.75
C LEU A 694 -33.90 -16.56 4.14
N ILE A 695 -33.01 -16.33 5.10
CA ILE A 695 -33.35 -15.92 6.46
C ILE A 695 -33.07 -14.44 6.73
N GLN A 696 -32.81 -13.67 5.67
CA GLN A 696 -32.43 -12.26 5.74
C GLN A 696 -31.24 -12.03 6.70
N ALA A 697 -30.26 -12.92 6.72
CA ALA A 697 -29.03 -12.73 7.51
C ALA A 697 -28.10 -11.76 6.76
N PRO A 698 -27.50 -10.74 7.41
CA PRO A 698 -26.56 -9.85 6.75
C PRO A 698 -25.30 -10.61 6.30
N VAL A 699 -24.79 -10.22 5.13
CA VAL A 699 -23.59 -10.82 4.53
C VAL A 699 -22.49 -9.77 4.42
N PHE A 700 -21.30 -10.11 4.90
CA PHE A 700 -20.10 -9.28 4.81
C PHE A 700 -19.06 -9.99 3.93
N HIS A 701 -18.85 -9.50 2.73
CA HIS A 701 -17.77 -9.94 1.85
C HIS A 701 -16.50 -9.18 2.21
N VAL A 702 -15.43 -9.88 2.56
CA VAL A 702 -14.19 -9.26 3.02
C VAL A 702 -12.98 -9.83 2.30
N ASN A 703 -12.07 -8.93 1.91
CA ASN A 703 -10.82 -9.29 1.27
C ASN A 703 -9.88 -10.00 2.26
N GLY A 704 -9.50 -11.23 1.95
CA GLY A 704 -8.60 -12.05 2.75
C GLY A 704 -7.18 -11.50 2.89
N ASP A 705 -6.73 -10.64 1.96
CA ASP A 705 -5.43 -9.94 2.06
C ASP A 705 -5.49 -8.68 2.94
N ASP A 706 -6.68 -8.28 3.41
CA ASP A 706 -6.88 -7.20 4.38
C ASP A 706 -7.33 -7.78 5.75
N PRO A 707 -6.37 -8.21 6.59
CA PRO A 707 -6.68 -8.85 7.86
C PRO A 707 -7.27 -7.86 8.88
N GLU A 708 -7.00 -6.56 8.74
CA GLU A 708 -7.65 -5.53 9.56
C GLU A 708 -9.15 -5.46 9.25
N ALA A 709 -9.52 -5.48 7.97
CA ALA A 709 -10.92 -5.58 7.54
C ALA A 709 -11.58 -6.88 8.04
N CYS A 710 -10.89 -8.03 7.94
CA CYS A 710 -11.40 -9.31 8.45
C CYS A 710 -11.72 -9.25 9.95
N VAL A 711 -10.84 -8.67 10.75
CA VAL A 711 -11.03 -8.50 12.21
C VAL A 711 -12.16 -7.52 12.52
N ARG A 712 -12.30 -6.42 11.76
CA ARG A 712 -13.44 -5.51 11.90
C ARG A 712 -14.76 -6.21 11.66
N VAL A 713 -14.85 -6.98 10.57
CA VAL A 713 -16.06 -7.72 10.21
C VAL A 713 -16.39 -8.78 11.27
N ALA A 714 -15.39 -9.50 11.79
CA ALA A 714 -15.58 -10.43 12.91
C ALA A 714 -16.21 -9.77 14.14
N ARG A 715 -15.74 -8.56 14.51
CA ARG A 715 -16.34 -7.79 15.60
C ARG A 715 -17.80 -7.45 15.32
N VAL A 716 -18.07 -6.85 14.15
CA VAL A 716 -19.43 -6.41 13.78
C VAL A 716 -20.38 -7.62 13.71
N ALA A 717 -19.94 -8.74 13.17
CA ALA A 717 -20.73 -9.98 13.12
C ALA A 717 -21.07 -10.50 14.53
N PHE A 718 -20.10 -10.52 15.43
CA PHE A 718 -20.33 -10.90 16.83
C PHE A 718 -21.34 -9.97 17.51
N GLU A 719 -21.16 -8.66 17.36
CA GLU A 719 -22.06 -7.66 17.96
C GLU A 719 -23.48 -7.74 17.38
N TYR A 720 -23.62 -7.98 16.08
CA TYR A 720 -24.91 -8.19 15.43
C TYR A 720 -25.63 -9.42 16.00
N ARG A 721 -24.92 -10.56 16.07
CA ARG A 721 -25.45 -11.79 16.65
C ARG A 721 -25.91 -11.57 18.09
N GLN A 722 -25.11 -10.91 18.91
CA GLN A 722 -25.47 -10.64 20.31
C GLN A 722 -26.66 -9.69 20.44
N THR A 723 -26.81 -8.73 19.53
CA THR A 723 -27.89 -7.73 19.57
C THR A 723 -29.21 -8.34 19.13
N PHE A 724 -29.22 -9.06 18.01
CA PHE A 724 -30.46 -9.52 17.36
C PHE A 724 -30.74 -11.01 17.53
N ASN A 725 -29.78 -11.80 18.04
CA ASN A 725 -29.87 -13.26 18.18
C ASN A 725 -30.19 -13.97 16.84
N LYS A 726 -29.59 -13.45 15.76
CA LYS A 726 -29.80 -13.86 14.38
C LYS A 726 -28.47 -14.17 13.70
N ASP A 727 -28.53 -15.06 12.72
CA ASP A 727 -27.36 -15.51 11.98
C ASP A 727 -26.72 -14.35 11.20
N VAL A 728 -25.42 -14.44 10.98
CA VAL A 728 -24.62 -13.50 10.21
C VAL A 728 -23.57 -14.26 9.41
N VAL A 729 -23.31 -13.84 8.19
CA VAL A 729 -22.38 -14.52 7.29
C VAL A 729 -21.20 -13.63 6.93
N ILE A 730 -20.00 -14.16 7.10
CA ILE A 730 -18.75 -13.56 6.67
C ILE A 730 -18.23 -14.37 5.48
N ASP A 731 -18.23 -13.76 4.31
CA ASP A 731 -17.63 -14.30 3.09
C ASP A 731 -16.19 -13.79 2.99
N MET A 732 -15.22 -14.58 3.48
CA MET A 732 -13.81 -14.22 3.43
C MET A 732 -13.23 -14.66 2.08
N VAL A 733 -13.21 -13.73 1.13
CA VAL A 733 -12.72 -13.95 -0.24
C VAL A 733 -11.21 -14.01 -0.22
N CYS A 734 -10.67 -15.15 -0.64
CA CYS A 734 -9.26 -15.48 -0.53
C CYS A 734 -8.83 -16.31 -1.75
N TYR A 735 -7.73 -17.04 -1.64
CA TYR A 735 -7.29 -17.97 -2.67
C TYR A 735 -6.77 -19.27 -2.07
N ARG A 736 -6.50 -20.28 -2.92
CA ARG A 736 -5.83 -21.51 -2.52
C ARG A 736 -4.46 -21.54 -3.19
N ARG A 737 -3.39 -21.39 -2.40
CA ARG A 737 -2.02 -21.31 -2.93
C ARG A 737 -1.55 -22.60 -3.63
N ARG A 738 -2.10 -23.75 -3.23
CA ARG A 738 -1.71 -25.10 -3.70
C ARG A 738 -2.87 -25.85 -4.34
N GLY A 739 -2.59 -27.06 -4.83
CA GLY A 739 -3.58 -28.08 -5.17
C GLY A 739 -4.64 -28.32 -4.09
N HIS A 740 -5.72 -29.02 -4.43
CA HIS A 740 -6.76 -29.36 -3.45
C HIS A 740 -6.19 -30.21 -2.32
N ASN A 741 -5.32 -31.17 -2.68
CA ASN A 741 -4.35 -31.75 -1.78
C ASN A 741 -2.92 -31.45 -2.25
N GLU A 742 -1.94 -31.73 -1.39
CA GLU A 742 -0.54 -31.39 -1.62
C GLU A 742 0.12 -32.11 -2.80
N GLY A 743 -0.51 -33.14 -3.36
CA GLY A 743 -0.06 -33.87 -4.55
C GLY A 743 -0.85 -33.57 -5.83
N ASP A 744 -1.88 -32.70 -5.77
CA ASP A 744 -2.65 -32.30 -6.95
C ASP A 744 -2.00 -31.09 -7.65
N GLU A 745 -2.03 -31.07 -8.99
CA GLU A 745 -1.71 -29.87 -9.76
C GLU A 745 -3.00 -29.07 -10.05
N PRO A 746 -3.14 -27.84 -9.50
CA PRO A 746 -4.37 -27.03 -9.56
C PRO A 746 -4.61 -26.30 -10.88
#